data_AF-A0A5J4VCT8-F1
#
_entry.id   AF-A0A5J4VCT8-F1
#
_cell.length_a   1.000
_cell.length_b   1.000
_cell.length_c   1.000
_cell.angle_alpha   90.00
_cell.angle_beta   90.00
_cell.angle_gamma   90.00
#
_symmetry.space_group_name_H-M   'P 1'
#
loop_
_entity.id
_entity.type
_entity.pdbx_description
1 polymer ?
#
loop_
_entity_poly.entity_id
_entity_poly.type
_entity_poly.pdbx_seq_one_letter_code
_entity_poly.pdbx_strand_id
1 'polypeptide(L)'
;MDEILQVYKSLFFSEQFQLNPYDQREFLINYPGFDFATDAEEISRRLNLNINIYQYVTPDQSQSIMNTQQLDSNSCCNINRDNDIHNSYYELLCSYHNTQLQLQQTEFAVINENDQETVKNHTEYTNQTVKIHTEQPTEFNILLFTDSCGNYHIMYIADVVGLLGIKICPICNIHAIPAHDKYGHIKRKMNSHMKRCKLNQHLLQVNSHLKLQYDGQIIKGVILEKYPKPYAPHILQNKSYKYLLANNRVNELKPIKFYITYKFFTLDRILNKKCSEFSFQHANLEPLCVSSTIKTKNEIKTIYLDNRTENFIDEWFKLLFEEAKQVKIDNKYHDENIPQCFDVPVLDWDSSKFDTSLIFRNLHQNQYVISKYIGSGSHPKQIVVRNTENSVTLKFIDVKSYLAPNMEYEAFIKDIGKTTCNKPIFPEEYLNCDNYQVELDKSEPFPMRSFINQLKNSSISIDQYKNYQVQSNQFTSRWDYMRYCIEQDTQMMLHPIDNMINFYFEFKVDMLLNTSLAKNSCQVKYSFVYKDFDLSESYNDVITNNDNDSIDNQFILTPQYWYQKVNDYNEQDKRQKRERKHNISIKDYEYFKNLFITHTCHMCQARFNYKNKPTLDRIDNAKAHTKANVLPCCLYCNKYASNRDKNEARLMIQLRRFALKNGLPMTISDQQVYQLCRRDMTGGISYVAHRQNIAGQT
;
A
#
# COMPACT_ATOMS: atom_id res chain seq x y z
N MET A 1 5.05 -7.11 -53.31
CA MET A 1 5.04 -5.93 -52.42
C MET A 1 4.36 -4.76 -53.13
N ASP A 2 4.69 -4.48 -54.40
CA ASP A 2 4.07 -3.39 -55.18
C ASP A 2 2.58 -3.58 -55.51
N GLU A 3 2.12 -4.81 -55.79
CA GLU A 3 0.68 -5.08 -56.01
C GLU A 3 -0.14 -4.90 -54.73
N ILE A 4 0.39 -5.30 -53.58
CA ILE A 4 -0.25 -5.13 -52.27
C ILE A 4 -0.32 -3.65 -51.91
N LEU A 5 0.73 -2.87 -52.22
CA LEU A 5 0.75 -1.42 -51.99
C LEU A 5 -0.26 -0.68 -52.90
N GLN A 6 -0.46 -1.14 -54.14
CA GLN A 6 -1.48 -0.59 -55.04
C GLN A 6 -2.90 -0.91 -54.56
N VAL A 7 -3.14 -2.15 -54.09
CA VAL A 7 -4.42 -2.55 -53.50
C VAL A 7 -4.70 -1.78 -52.21
N TYR A 8 -3.69 -1.57 -51.36
CA TYR A 8 -3.82 -0.75 -50.15
C TYR A 8 -4.11 0.73 -50.46
N LYS A 9 -3.41 1.33 -51.44
CA LYS A 9 -3.70 2.71 -51.88
C LYS A 9 -5.11 2.84 -52.45
N SER A 10 -5.55 1.87 -53.24
CA SER A 10 -6.92 1.80 -53.75
C SER A 10 -7.92 1.77 -52.59
N LEU A 11 -7.82 0.80 -51.68
CA LEU A 11 -8.73 0.67 -50.54
C LEU A 11 -8.72 1.91 -49.63
N PHE A 12 -7.54 2.47 -49.35
CA PHE A 12 -7.39 3.64 -48.49
C PHE A 12 -8.05 4.90 -49.07
N PHE A 13 -7.82 5.23 -50.35
CA PHE A 13 -8.42 6.43 -50.92
C PHE A 13 -9.87 6.25 -51.37
N SER A 14 -10.24 5.10 -51.95
CA SER A 14 -11.58 4.91 -52.52
C SER A 14 -12.61 4.39 -51.52
N GLU A 15 -12.24 3.57 -50.54
CA GLU A 15 -13.21 3.00 -49.57
C GLU A 15 -13.23 3.72 -48.23
N GLN A 16 -12.09 4.22 -47.75
CA GLN A 16 -12.02 4.89 -46.43
C GLN A 16 -12.41 6.37 -46.50
N PHE A 17 -11.91 7.10 -47.49
CA PHE A 17 -12.16 8.54 -47.66
C PHE A 17 -13.04 8.90 -48.88
N GLN A 18 -13.40 7.92 -49.72
CA GLN A 18 -14.23 8.09 -50.92
C GLN A 18 -13.71 9.18 -51.90
N LEU A 19 -12.39 9.31 -52.01
CA LEU A 19 -11.74 10.36 -52.81
C LEU A 19 -11.46 9.89 -54.24
N ASN A 20 -11.77 10.76 -55.21
CA ASN A 20 -11.47 10.52 -56.62
C ASN A 20 -9.94 10.63 -56.86
N PRO A 21 -9.33 9.78 -57.71
CA PRO A 21 -7.90 9.84 -58.07
C PRO A 21 -7.30 11.23 -58.35
N TYR A 22 -8.07 12.18 -58.87
CA TYR A 22 -7.60 13.53 -59.15
C TYR A 22 -7.38 14.40 -57.90
N ASP A 23 -8.08 14.10 -56.80
CA ASP A 23 -8.03 14.89 -55.55
C ASP A 23 -7.06 14.28 -54.51
N GLN A 24 -6.56 13.07 -54.76
CA GLN A 24 -5.65 12.34 -53.85
C GLN A 24 -4.34 13.09 -53.59
N ARG A 25 -3.83 13.82 -54.59
CA ARG A 25 -2.57 14.55 -54.46
C ARG A 25 -2.71 15.80 -53.59
N GLU A 26 -3.85 16.49 -53.71
CA GLU A 26 -4.18 17.64 -52.87
C GLU A 26 -4.53 17.21 -51.44
N PHE A 27 -5.25 16.09 -51.28
CA PHE A 27 -5.50 15.46 -49.98
C PHE A 27 -4.19 15.12 -49.28
N LEU A 28 -3.22 14.45 -49.95
CA LEU A 28 -1.94 14.10 -49.35
C LEU A 28 -1.08 15.32 -48.95
N ILE A 29 -1.19 16.43 -49.67
CA ILE A 29 -0.48 17.69 -49.34
C ILE A 29 -1.09 18.35 -48.08
N ASN A 30 -2.42 18.24 -47.92
CA ASN A 30 -3.16 18.83 -46.81
C ASN A 30 -3.47 17.84 -45.68
N TYR A 31 -3.04 16.58 -45.79
CA TYR A 31 -3.36 15.52 -44.83
C TYR A 31 -2.60 15.77 -43.52
N PRO A 32 -3.30 16.05 -42.41
CA PRO A 32 -2.67 16.46 -41.15
C PRO A 32 -1.99 15.29 -40.41
N GLY A 33 -2.01 14.08 -40.98
CA GLY A 33 -1.52 12.85 -40.38
C GLY A 33 -2.65 11.92 -39.93
N PHE A 34 -2.27 10.69 -39.60
CA PHE A 34 -3.16 9.63 -39.11
C PHE A 34 -3.34 9.80 -37.60
N ASP A 35 -4.57 9.99 -37.11
CA ASP A 35 -4.84 9.99 -35.67
C ASP A 35 -5.07 8.55 -35.22
N PHE A 36 -3.97 7.89 -34.85
CA PHE A 36 -3.97 6.49 -34.46
C PHE A 36 -4.93 6.19 -33.30
N ALA A 37 -5.22 7.17 -32.43
CA ALA A 37 -6.10 6.96 -31.29
C ALA A 37 -7.58 6.80 -31.68
N THR A 38 -8.02 7.45 -32.77
CA THR A 38 -9.41 7.38 -33.25
C THR A 38 -9.58 6.46 -34.46
N ASP A 39 -8.59 6.40 -35.36
CA ASP A 39 -8.67 5.62 -36.61
C ASP A 39 -8.39 4.12 -36.42
N ALA A 40 -7.63 3.73 -35.38
CA ALA A 40 -7.29 2.31 -35.14
C ALA A 40 -8.50 1.45 -34.73
N GLU A 41 -9.47 2.03 -34.00
CA GLU A 41 -10.73 1.36 -33.65
C GLU A 41 -11.60 1.12 -34.90
N GLU A 42 -11.63 2.07 -35.84
CA GLU A 42 -12.31 1.96 -37.12
C GLU A 42 -11.75 0.82 -37.97
N ILE A 43 -10.42 0.74 -38.06
CA ILE A 43 -9.71 -0.30 -38.83
C ILE A 43 -9.86 -1.68 -38.17
N SER A 44 -9.70 -1.77 -36.85
CA SER A 44 -9.91 -2.97 -36.04
C SER A 44 -11.31 -3.57 -36.30
N ARG A 45 -12.33 -2.72 -36.36
CA ARG A 45 -13.72 -3.09 -36.64
C ARG A 45 -13.93 -3.54 -38.09
N ARG A 46 -13.47 -2.75 -39.07
CA ARG A 46 -13.72 -3.02 -40.50
C ARG A 46 -12.97 -4.24 -41.02
N LEU A 47 -11.76 -4.50 -40.53
CA LEU A 47 -10.90 -5.59 -40.99
C LEU A 47 -10.93 -6.82 -40.08
N ASN A 48 -11.76 -6.80 -39.03
CA ASN A 48 -11.86 -7.86 -38.01
C ASN A 48 -10.50 -8.22 -37.37
N LEU A 49 -9.77 -7.20 -36.90
CA LEU A 49 -8.42 -7.33 -36.33
C LEU A 49 -8.39 -6.94 -34.85
N ASN A 50 -7.59 -7.66 -34.06
CA ASN A 50 -7.09 -7.17 -32.77
C ASN A 50 -5.71 -6.57 -33.00
N ILE A 51 -5.60 -5.24 -32.97
CA ILE A 51 -4.33 -4.55 -33.25
C ILE A 51 -3.56 -4.38 -31.94
N ASN A 52 -2.36 -4.95 -31.85
CA ASN A 52 -1.48 -4.83 -30.69
C ASN A 52 -0.22 -4.04 -31.07
N ILE A 53 0.09 -2.99 -30.34
CA ILE A 53 1.25 -2.13 -30.60
C ILE A 53 2.30 -2.39 -29.53
N TYR A 54 3.50 -2.72 -29.97
CA TYR A 54 4.67 -2.91 -29.12
C TYR A 54 5.66 -1.77 -29.35
N GLN A 55 6.49 -1.44 -28.37
CA GLN A 55 7.56 -0.46 -28.51
C GLN A 55 8.89 -0.99 -27.97
N TYR A 56 10.00 -0.48 -28.51
CA TYR A 56 11.33 -0.75 -27.98
C TYR A 56 11.58 0.06 -26.70
N VAL A 57 12.03 -0.61 -25.65
CA VAL A 57 12.27 -0.09 -24.31
C VAL A 57 13.76 -0.23 -24.03
N THR A 58 14.44 0.86 -23.69
CA THR A 58 15.87 0.81 -23.38
C THR A 58 16.12 -0.03 -22.12
N PRO A 59 17.31 -0.66 -21.97
CA PRO A 59 17.58 -1.62 -20.89
C PRO A 59 17.29 -1.07 -19.48
N ASP A 60 17.36 0.24 -19.27
CA ASP A 60 17.14 0.88 -17.97
C ASP A 60 15.65 0.95 -17.55
N GLN A 61 14.72 1.05 -18.51
CA GLN A 61 13.27 1.07 -18.24
C GLN A 61 12.75 -0.33 -17.85
N SER A 62 13.39 -1.37 -18.37
CA SER A 62 12.99 -2.77 -18.20
C SER A 62 13.20 -3.34 -16.79
N GLN A 63 14.15 -2.80 -16.03
CA GLN A 63 14.41 -3.20 -14.64
C GLN A 63 13.33 -2.71 -13.67
N SER A 64 12.61 -1.62 -14.00
CA SER A 64 11.51 -1.11 -13.17
C SER A 64 10.29 -2.05 -13.17
N ILE A 65 10.05 -2.75 -14.28
CA ILE A 65 8.89 -3.62 -14.51
C ILE A 65 9.06 -5.01 -13.87
N MET A 66 10.29 -5.53 -13.77
CA MET A 66 10.52 -6.84 -13.11
C MET A 66 10.23 -6.82 -11.60
N ASN A 67 10.34 -5.65 -10.95
CA ASN A 67 10.11 -5.52 -9.51
C ASN A 67 8.62 -5.46 -9.12
N THR A 68 7.71 -5.16 -10.05
CA THR A 68 6.26 -5.17 -9.78
C THR A 68 5.64 -6.57 -9.82
N GLN A 69 6.32 -7.56 -10.42
CA GLN A 69 5.84 -8.96 -10.47
C GLN A 69 6.35 -9.86 -9.32
N GLN A 70 7.21 -9.37 -8.42
CA GLN A 70 7.71 -10.12 -7.25
C GLN A 70 6.92 -9.91 -5.94
N LEU A 71 5.67 -9.44 -6.01
CA LEU A 71 4.84 -9.27 -4.81
C LEU A 71 4.16 -10.55 -4.27
N ASP A 72 4.45 -11.72 -4.84
CA ASP A 72 4.05 -13.02 -4.27
C ASP A 72 5.28 -13.92 -4.03
N SER A 73 5.87 -13.84 -2.84
CA SER A 73 6.82 -14.85 -2.35
C SER A 73 6.35 -15.45 -1.02
N ASN A 74 5.39 -16.35 -1.13
CA ASN A 74 5.35 -17.56 -0.31
C ASN A 74 5.65 -18.77 -1.23
N SER A 75 6.89 -18.87 -1.72
CA SER A 75 7.45 -20.17 -2.09
C SER A 75 8.98 -20.14 -2.00
N CYS A 76 9.50 -21.12 -1.29
CA CYS A 76 10.91 -21.41 -1.10
C CYS A 76 11.62 -21.66 -2.44
N CYS A 77 12.60 -20.83 -2.80
CA CYS A 77 13.76 -21.21 -3.61
C CYS A 77 14.81 -20.09 -3.62
N ASN A 78 15.95 -20.33 -2.96
CA ASN A 78 17.21 -19.61 -3.18
C ASN A 78 17.62 -19.83 -4.63
N ILE A 79 17.78 -18.75 -5.41
CA ILE A 79 18.51 -18.80 -6.68
C ILE A 79 19.50 -17.62 -6.67
N ASN A 80 20.77 -17.96 -6.82
CA ASN A 80 21.88 -17.04 -6.93
C ASN A 80 21.63 -16.01 -8.04
N ARG A 81 21.89 -14.74 -7.70
CA ARG A 81 22.18 -13.67 -8.65
C ARG A 81 23.57 -13.97 -9.18
N ASP A 82 23.67 -14.24 -10.48
CA ASP A 82 24.79 -13.93 -11.36
C ASP A 82 24.62 -14.77 -12.63
N ASN A 83 24.53 -14.07 -13.76
CA ASN A 83 24.38 -14.56 -15.13
C ASN A 83 22.98 -15.08 -15.52
N ASP A 84 22.17 -14.22 -16.13
CA ASP A 84 21.45 -14.52 -17.38
C ASP A 84 20.72 -13.25 -17.89
N ILE A 85 21.08 -12.85 -19.11
CA ILE A 85 20.55 -11.71 -19.86
C ILE A 85 19.09 -12.02 -20.26
N HIS A 86 18.11 -11.33 -19.66
CA HIS A 86 16.74 -11.28 -20.17
C HIS A 86 16.68 -10.24 -21.29
N ASN A 87 16.18 -10.62 -22.47
CA ASN A 87 16.04 -9.75 -23.65
C ASN A 87 14.87 -8.77 -23.43
N SER A 88 15.09 -7.78 -22.59
CA SER A 88 14.06 -6.94 -21.96
C SER A 88 13.76 -5.66 -22.74
N TYR A 89 13.78 -5.75 -24.07
CA TYR A 89 13.81 -4.58 -24.93
C TYR A 89 12.49 -4.20 -25.59
N TYR A 90 11.40 -4.95 -25.38
CA TYR A 90 10.13 -4.70 -26.07
C TYR A 90 8.93 -4.85 -25.11
N GLU A 91 8.00 -3.89 -25.12
CA GLU A 91 6.77 -3.93 -24.31
C GLU A 91 5.53 -3.66 -25.16
N LEU A 92 4.35 -4.12 -24.72
CA LEU A 92 3.07 -3.78 -25.34
C LEU A 92 2.63 -2.38 -24.88
N LEU A 93 2.57 -1.43 -25.81
CA LEU A 93 2.14 -0.06 -25.60
C LEU A 93 0.61 0.06 -25.45
N CYS A 94 -0.15 -0.54 -26.37
CA CYS A 94 -1.62 -0.55 -26.34
C CYS A 94 -2.22 -1.63 -27.28
N SER A 95 -3.51 -1.93 -27.09
CA SER A 95 -4.27 -2.88 -27.91
C SER A 95 -5.65 -2.32 -28.26
N TYR A 96 -6.09 -2.53 -29.51
CA TYR A 96 -7.40 -2.16 -30.02
C TYR A 96 -8.18 -3.41 -30.41
N HIS A 97 -9.31 -3.67 -29.74
CA HIS A 97 -10.11 -4.89 -29.90
C HIS A 97 -11.42 -4.64 -30.66
N ASN A 98 -11.81 -5.59 -31.51
CA ASN A 98 -13.12 -5.56 -32.16
C ASN A 98 -14.23 -6.03 -31.19
N THR A 99 -15.01 -5.10 -30.65
CA THR A 99 -15.99 -5.36 -29.57
C THR A 99 -17.41 -5.74 -30.03
N GLN A 100 -17.74 -5.74 -31.33
CA GLN A 100 -19.12 -6.02 -31.79
C GLN A 100 -19.56 -7.50 -31.70
N LEU A 101 -18.64 -8.46 -31.64
CA LEU A 101 -19.00 -9.89 -31.53
C LEU A 101 -19.50 -10.30 -30.13
N GLN A 102 -19.24 -9.50 -29.08
CA GLN A 102 -19.72 -9.81 -27.72
C GLN A 102 -21.18 -9.42 -27.48
N LEU A 103 -21.69 -8.40 -28.17
CA LEU A 103 -23.05 -7.87 -27.95
C LEU A 103 -24.15 -8.69 -28.65
N GLN A 104 -23.85 -9.32 -29.78
CA GLN A 104 -24.84 -10.16 -30.50
C GLN A 104 -25.12 -11.52 -29.84
N GLN A 105 -24.25 -12.01 -28.95
CA GLN A 105 -24.53 -13.23 -28.16
C GLN A 105 -25.53 -12.98 -27.02
N THR A 106 -25.66 -11.74 -26.55
CA THR A 106 -26.56 -11.37 -25.46
C THR A 106 -28.00 -11.11 -25.91
N GLU A 107 -28.24 -10.68 -27.15
CA GLU A 107 -29.60 -10.38 -27.63
C GLU A 107 -30.41 -11.64 -28.01
N PHE A 108 -29.76 -12.75 -28.39
CA PHE A 108 -30.46 -13.99 -28.72
C PHE A 108 -30.90 -14.85 -27.51
N ALA A 109 -30.48 -14.50 -26.29
CA ALA A 109 -30.82 -15.23 -25.07
C ALA A 109 -32.04 -14.66 -24.32
N VAL A 110 -32.66 -13.58 -24.81
CA VAL A 110 -33.86 -12.97 -24.23
C VAL A 110 -35.00 -13.00 -25.25
N ILE A 111 -35.53 -14.18 -25.52
CA ILE A 111 -36.93 -14.32 -25.93
C ILE A 111 -37.63 -15.00 -24.77
N ASN A 112 -38.41 -14.21 -24.04
CA ASN A 112 -39.19 -14.66 -22.91
C ASN A 112 -40.24 -15.68 -23.36
N GLU A 113 -40.25 -16.84 -22.70
CA GLU A 113 -41.42 -17.68 -22.58
C GLU A 113 -42.50 -16.88 -21.83
N ASN A 114 -43.39 -16.22 -22.58
CA ASN A 114 -44.75 -15.86 -22.21
C ASN A 114 -45.30 -14.99 -23.33
N ASP A 115 -45.92 -15.63 -24.32
CA ASP A 115 -47.10 -15.14 -25.05
C ASP A 115 -47.50 -16.23 -26.06
N GLN A 116 -48.21 -17.24 -25.55
CA GLN A 116 -49.09 -18.04 -26.41
C GLN A 116 -50.37 -17.25 -26.66
N GLU A 117 -50.82 -17.29 -27.91
CA GLU A 117 -52.04 -16.69 -28.45
C GLU A 117 -51.96 -15.21 -28.89
N THR A 118 -51.54 -14.97 -30.13
CA THR A 118 -52.43 -14.37 -31.13
C THR A 118 -51.86 -14.45 -32.56
N VAL A 119 -52.73 -14.92 -33.46
CA VAL A 119 -52.78 -14.64 -34.91
C VAL A 119 -51.71 -15.27 -35.82
N LYS A 120 -52.12 -16.43 -36.35
CA LYS A 120 -51.78 -16.97 -37.68
C LYS A 120 -51.91 -15.92 -38.79
N ASN A 121 -51.06 -16.09 -39.82
CA ASN A 121 -51.13 -15.56 -41.19
C ASN A 121 -50.12 -14.44 -41.49
N HIS A 122 -48.96 -14.78 -42.04
CA HIS A 122 -48.74 -14.68 -43.49
C HIS A 122 -47.45 -15.40 -43.89
N THR A 123 -47.56 -16.14 -44.98
CA THR A 123 -46.61 -17.07 -45.58
C THR A 123 -45.47 -16.37 -46.30
N GLU A 124 -44.33 -17.08 -46.33
CA GLU A 124 -43.32 -17.17 -47.39
C GLU A 124 -42.51 -15.92 -47.73
N TYR A 125 -41.19 -15.97 -47.48
CA TYR A 125 -40.17 -15.85 -48.53
C TYR A 125 -38.81 -16.42 -48.05
N THR A 126 -38.43 -17.53 -48.67
CA THR A 126 -37.06 -18.01 -48.97
C THR A 126 -35.95 -17.90 -47.91
N ASN A 127 -35.60 -19.07 -47.38
CA ASN A 127 -34.30 -19.40 -46.78
C ASN A 127 -33.15 -19.07 -47.75
N GLN A 128 -32.48 -17.93 -47.57
CA GLN A 128 -31.07 -17.79 -47.91
C GLN A 128 -30.27 -17.98 -46.62
N THR A 129 -29.75 -19.19 -46.43
CA THR A 129 -28.70 -19.48 -45.45
C THR A 129 -27.48 -18.59 -45.74
N VAL A 130 -27.39 -17.44 -45.10
CA VAL A 130 -26.12 -16.75 -44.91
C VAL A 130 -25.36 -17.57 -43.87
N LYS A 131 -24.39 -18.37 -44.34
CA LYS A 131 -23.35 -18.93 -43.48
C LYS A 131 -22.56 -17.75 -42.92
N ILE A 132 -22.89 -17.29 -41.72
CA ILE A 132 -21.99 -16.44 -40.95
C ILE A 132 -20.85 -17.35 -40.49
N HIS A 133 -19.74 -17.32 -41.23
CA HIS A 133 -18.46 -17.81 -40.74
C HIS A 133 -18.03 -16.88 -39.60
N THR A 134 -18.18 -17.35 -38.36
CA THR A 134 -17.69 -16.68 -37.16
C THR A 134 -16.19 -16.89 -37.03
N GLU A 135 -15.39 -16.16 -37.81
CA GLU A 135 -13.95 -16.12 -37.62
C GLU A 135 -13.61 -15.17 -36.46
N GLN A 136 -12.85 -15.68 -35.48
CA GLN A 136 -12.33 -14.85 -34.39
C GLN A 136 -11.44 -13.74 -34.97
N PRO A 137 -11.42 -12.54 -34.34
CA PRO A 137 -10.58 -11.45 -34.81
C PRO A 137 -9.12 -11.90 -34.95
N THR A 138 -8.49 -11.56 -36.06
CA THR A 138 -7.09 -11.95 -36.30
C THR A 138 -6.16 -11.00 -35.53
N GLU A 139 -5.22 -11.54 -34.76
CA GLU A 139 -4.23 -10.73 -34.04
C GLU A 139 -3.25 -10.07 -35.03
N PHE A 140 -3.16 -8.75 -34.98
CA PHE A 140 -2.29 -7.93 -35.83
C PHE A 140 -1.29 -7.16 -34.97
N ASN A 141 -0.06 -7.67 -34.90
CA ASN A 141 0.96 -7.19 -33.98
C ASN A 141 1.94 -6.27 -34.71
N ILE A 142 2.13 -5.04 -34.22
CA ILE A 142 3.02 -4.05 -34.81
C ILE A 142 4.01 -3.52 -33.78
N LEU A 143 5.24 -3.22 -34.21
CA LEU A 143 6.30 -2.60 -33.41
C LEU A 143 6.48 -1.16 -33.87
N LEU A 144 6.45 -0.24 -32.90
CA LEU A 144 6.74 1.18 -33.08
C LEU A 144 8.21 1.43 -32.71
N PHE A 145 8.97 1.99 -33.63
CA PHE A 145 10.39 2.27 -33.48
C PHE A 145 10.68 3.74 -33.81
N THR A 146 11.32 4.45 -32.89
CA THR A 146 11.73 5.84 -33.12
C THR A 146 13.21 5.88 -33.50
N ASP A 147 13.54 6.50 -34.64
CA ASP A 147 14.94 6.69 -35.02
C ASP A 147 15.61 7.83 -34.23
N SER A 148 16.94 7.96 -34.36
CA SER A 148 17.74 8.98 -33.67
C SER A 148 17.38 10.43 -34.05
N CYS A 149 16.57 10.62 -35.09
CA CYS A 149 16.09 11.92 -35.55
C CYS A 149 14.67 12.23 -35.08
N GLY A 150 14.03 11.31 -34.33
CA GLY A 150 12.68 11.48 -33.79
C GLY A 150 11.56 11.05 -34.74
N ASN A 151 11.85 10.37 -35.87
CA ASN A 151 10.80 9.84 -36.74
C ASN A 151 10.30 8.49 -36.23
N TYR A 152 8.99 8.25 -36.34
CA TYR A 152 8.36 6.98 -35.99
C TYR A 152 8.26 6.05 -37.19
N HIS A 153 8.72 4.81 -37.01
CA HIS A 153 8.64 3.70 -37.95
C HIS A 153 7.69 2.64 -37.39
N ILE A 154 6.92 1.99 -38.27
CA ILE A 154 5.98 0.90 -37.90
C ILE A 154 6.41 -0.38 -38.61
N MET A 155 6.60 -1.47 -37.86
CA MET A 155 7.00 -2.77 -38.38
C MET A 155 5.98 -3.84 -37.97
N TYR A 156 5.72 -4.84 -38.82
CA TYR A 156 4.85 -5.97 -38.46
C TYR A 156 5.63 -7.07 -37.71
N ILE A 157 5.05 -7.64 -36.65
CA ILE A 157 5.66 -8.68 -35.81
C ILE A 157 5.08 -10.04 -36.18
N ALA A 158 5.90 -10.90 -36.81
CA ALA A 158 5.49 -12.25 -37.23
C ALA A 158 5.51 -13.29 -36.08
N ASP A 159 6.40 -13.14 -35.09
CA ASP A 159 6.48 -14.02 -33.92
C ASP A 159 6.64 -13.20 -32.63
N VAL A 160 5.51 -12.93 -31.98
CA VAL A 160 5.44 -12.16 -30.73
C VAL A 160 6.13 -12.89 -29.57
N VAL A 161 6.06 -14.22 -29.54
CA VAL A 161 6.67 -15.02 -28.46
C VAL A 161 8.19 -15.02 -28.60
N GLY A 162 8.69 -15.12 -29.84
CA GLY A 162 10.09 -14.96 -30.19
C GLY A 162 10.63 -13.56 -29.86
N LEU A 163 9.83 -12.50 -30.09
CA LEU A 163 10.22 -11.12 -29.79
C LEU A 163 10.28 -10.82 -28.28
N LEU A 164 9.25 -11.24 -27.52
CA LEU A 164 9.10 -10.84 -26.10
C LEU A 164 9.73 -11.81 -25.10
N GLY A 165 10.08 -13.03 -25.51
CA GLY A 165 10.65 -14.05 -24.61
C GLY A 165 9.71 -14.49 -23.47
N ILE A 166 8.39 -14.24 -23.60
CA ILE A 166 7.34 -14.59 -22.63
C ILE A 166 6.16 -15.29 -23.33
N LYS A 167 5.53 -16.25 -22.63
CA LYS A 167 4.27 -16.89 -22.99
C LYS A 167 3.14 -16.33 -22.16
N ILE A 168 2.10 -15.84 -22.82
CA ILE A 168 0.89 -15.30 -22.18
C ILE A 168 -0.17 -16.41 -22.08
N CYS A 169 -0.93 -16.43 -20.98
CA CYS A 169 -2.02 -17.37 -20.77
C CYS A 169 -3.17 -17.09 -21.76
N PRO A 170 -3.61 -18.08 -22.56
CA PRO A 170 -4.62 -17.88 -23.60
C PRO A 170 -6.06 -17.79 -23.06
N ILE A 171 -6.26 -17.90 -21.74
CA ILE A 171 -7.59 -17.84 -21.11
C ILE A 171 -7.85 -16.44 -20.55
N CYS A 172 -6.87 -15.83 -19.90
CA CYS A 172 -7.03 -14.51 -19.29
C CYS A 172 -6.27 -13.40 -20.00
N ASN A 173 -5.36 -13.73 -20.93
CA ASN A 173 -4.48 -12.80 -21.65
C ASN A 173 -3.65 -11.83 -20.79
N ILE A 174 -3.67 -11.99 -19.45
CA ILE A 174 -3.01 -11.11 -18.48
C ILE A 174 -1.80 -11.79 -17.83
N HIS A 175 -1.80 -13.12 -17.71
CA HIS A 175 -0.73 -13.84 -17.02
C HIS A 175 0.38 -14.24 -17.98
N ALA A 176 1.57 -13.65 -17.84
CA ALA A 176 2.75 -13.97 -18.62
C ALA A 176 3.76 -14.82 -17.82
N ILE A 177 4.45 -15.73 -18.50
CA ILE A 177 5.52 -16.57 -17.95
C ILE A 177 6.70 -16.54 -18.93
N PRO A 178 7.96 -16.41 -18.48
CA PRO A 178 9.12 -16.48 -19.37
C PRO A 178 9.11 -17.73 -20.26
N ALA A 179 9.44 -17.58 -21.54
CA ALA A 179 9.41 -18.63 -22.56
C ALA A 179 10.67 -19.51 -22.58
N HIS A 180 11.74 -19.12 -21.88
CA HIS A 180 13.03 -19.83 -21.86
C HIS A 180 13.12 -20.94 -20.80
N ASP A 181 13.36 -22.17 -21.25
CA ASP A 181 13.22 -23.42 -20.49
C ASP A 181 14.42 -23.81 -19.61
N LYS A 182 15.18 -22.84 -19.07
CA LYS A 182 16.39 -23.16 -18.28
C LYS A 182 16.09 -23.95 -17.00
N TYR A 183 14.83 -23.97 -16.56
CA TYR A 183 14.34 -24.78 -15.44
C TYR A 183 12.95 -25.39 -15.69
N GLY A 184 12.76 -26.15 -16.78
CA GLY A 184 11.83 -27.29 -16.97
C GLY A 184 10.37 -27.22 -16.48
N HIS A 185 9.84 -26.05 -16.12
CA HIS A 185 8.60 -25.91 -15.36
C HIS A 185 7.62 -24.89 -15.95
N ILE A 186 7.94 -24.28 -17.11
CA ILE A 186 7.06 -23.28 -17.77
C ILE A 186 5.70 -23.89 -18.09
N LYS A 187 5.70 -25.05 -18.75
CA LYS A 187 4.46 -25.77 -19.09
C LYS A 187 3.64 -26.10 -17.84
N ARG A 188 4.30 -26.51 -16.75
CA ARG A 188 3.63 -26.79 -15.47
C ARG A 188 3.03 -25.52 -14.84
N LYS A 189 3.80 -24.42 -14.77
CA LYS A 189 3.33 -23.14 -14.22
C LYS A 189 2.15 -22.59 -15.02
N MET A 190 2.24 -22.61 -16.36
CA MET A 190 1.16 -22.20 -17.24
C MET A 190 -0.08 -23.08 -17.05
N ASN A 191 0.08 -24.40 -17.01
CA ASN A 191 -1.04 -25.33 -16.76
C ASN A 191 -1.68 -25.13 -15.39
N SER A 192 -0.89 -24.88 -14.34
CA SER A 192 -1.40 -24.58 -13.00
C SER A 192 -2.20 -23.28 -12.95
N HIS A 193 -1.71 -22.23 -13.63
CA HIS A 193 -2.43 -20.98 -13.78
C HIS A 193 -3.72 -21.18 -14.60
N MET A 194 -3.66 -21.83 -15.76
CA MET A 194 -4.82 -22.12 -16.61
C MET A 194 -5.90 -22.92 -15.87
N LYS A 195 -5.53 -23.89 -15.02
CA LYS A 195 -6.49 -24.60 -14.16
C LYS A 195 -7.23 -23.66 -13.19
N ARG A 196 -6.51 -22.72 -12.56
CA ARG A 196 -7.12 -21.70 -11.69
C ARG A 196 -7.99 -20.73 -12.48
N CYS A 197 -7.55 -20.30 -13.66
CA CYS A 197 -8.34 -19.45 -14.56
C CYS A 197 -9.67 -20.11 -14.95
N LYS A 198 -9.65 -21.40 -15.32
CA LYS A 198 -10.88 -22.16 -15.62
C LYS A 198 -11.82 -22.24 -14.42
N LEU A 199 -11.28 -22.46 -13.21
CA LEU A 199 -12.08 -22.50 -11.98
C LEU A 199 -12.72 -21.13 -11.68
N ASN A 200 -11.99 -20.04 -11.88
CA ASN A 200 -12.50 -18.68 -11.73
C ASN A 200 -13.59 -18.38 -12.77
N GLN A 201 -13.44 -18.86 -14.00
CA GLN A 201 -14.45 -18.71 -15.06
C GLN A 201 -15.76 -19.42 -14.69
N HIS A 202 -15.68 -20.61 -14.09
CA HIS A 202 -16.84 -21.31 -13.53
C HIS A 202 -17.46 -20.52 -12.37
N LEU A 203 -16.66 -19.98 -11.43
CA LEU A 203 -17.16 -19.13 -10.34
C LEU A 203 -17.87 -17.87 -10.84
N LEU A 204 -17.40 -17.26 -11.94
CA LEU A 204 -18.04 -16.13 -12.61
C LEU A 204 -19.33 -16.51 -13.36
N GLN A 205 -19.45 -17.75 -13.84
CA GLN A 205 -20.70 -18.28 -14.42
C GLN A 205 -21.79 -18.47 -13.36
N VAL A 206 -21.45 -18.97 -12.16
CA VAL A 206 -22.43 -19.15 -11.07
C VAL A 206 -22.77 -17.83 -10.36
N ASN A 207 -21.89 -16.83 -10.42
CA ASN A 207 -22.11 -15.49 -9.87
C ASN A 207 -22.28 -14.47 -11.00
N SER A 208 -23.34 -14.62 -11.79
CA SER A 208 -23.61 -13.82 -13.01
C SER A 208 -23.57 -12.30 -12.78
N HIS A 209 -23.91 -11.83 -11.57
CA HIS A 209 -23.81 -10.42 -11.18
C HIS A 209 -22.36 -9.88 -11.09
N LEU A 210 -21.35 -10.74 -11.02
CA LEU A 210 -19.92 -10.39 -11.04
C LEU A 210 -19.31 -10.46 -12.45
N LYS A 211 -20.06 -10.99 -13.43
CA LYS A 211 -19.55 -11.41 -14.74
C LYS A 211 -19.20 -10.23 -15.67
N LEU A 212 -19.93 -9.11 -15.56
CA LEU A 212 -19.64 -7.88 -16.31
C LEU A 212 -18.44 -7.09 -15.75
N GLN A 213 -17.87 -7.51 -14.61
CA GLN A 213 -16.93 -6.69 -13.84
C GLN A 213 -15.52 -7.30 -13.71
N TYR A 214 -15.33 -8.58 -14.02
CA TYR A 214 -14.07 -9.29 -13.75
C TYR A 214 -13.69 -10.33 -14.81
N ASP A 215 -13.87 -10.04 -16.10
CA ASP A 215 -13.27 -10.89 -17.12
C ASP A 215 -11.73 -10.77 -17.03
N GLY A 216 -11.05 -11.89 -16.75
CA GLY A 216 -9.58 -11.96 -16.63
C GLY A 216 -8.92 -11.57 -15.30
N GLN A 217 -9.62 -10.99 -14.31
CA GLN A 217 -8.98 -10.55 -13.04
C GLN A 217 -8.92 -11.62 -11.94
N ILE A 218 -7.83 -11.64 -11.16
CA ILE A 218 -7.67 -12.50 -9.97
C ILE A 218 -8.58 -11.98 -8.85
N ILE A 219 -9.61 -12.75 -8.48
CA ILE A 219 -10.42 -12.50 -7.29
C ILE A 219 -9.52 -12.72 -6.05
N LYS A 220 -9.10 -11.62 -5.39
CA LYS A 220 -8.33 -11.70 -4.13
C LYS A 220 -9.24 -12.18 -3.00
N GLY A 221 -9.08 -13.44 -2.56
CA GLY A 221 -9.81 -13.99 -1.41
C GLY A 221 -9.32 -13.43 -0.08
N VAL A 222 -10.23 -13.27 0.88
CA VAL A 222 -9.91 -12.87 2.25
C VAL A 222 -9.27 -14.06 2.98
N ILE A 223 -8.09 -13.85 3.58
CA ILE A 223 -7.44 -14.82 4.44
C ILE A 223 -7.74 -14.45 5.89
N LEU A 224 -8.60 -15.24 6.53
CA LEU A 224 -8.90 -15.11 7.95
C LEU A 224 -7.85 -15.83 8.79
N GLU A 225 -7.67 -15.35 10.02
CA GLU A 225 -6.78 -16.03 10.95
C GLU A 225 -7.40 -17.37 11.38
N LYS A 226 -6.58 -18.42 11.48
CA LYS A 226 -7.04 -19.75 11.92
C LYS A 226 -7.63 -19.74 13.34
N TYR A 227 -7.23 -18.78 14.17
CA TYR A 227 -7.68 -18.64 15.56
C TYR A 227 -7.89 -17.16 15.87
N PRO A 228 -8.97 -16.79 16.58
CA PRO A 228 -9.15 -15.42 17.06
C PRO A 228 -7.98 -14.98 17.93
N LYS A 229 -7.44 -13.79 17.63
CA LYS A 229 -6.43 -13.08 18.43
C LYS A 229 -7.06 -11.89 19.14
N PRO A 230 -6.61 -11.54 20.35
CA PRO A 230 -7.09 -10.35 21.05
C PRO A 230 -6.84 -9.11 20.19
N TYR A 231 -7.87 -8.27 20.02
CA TYR A 231 -7.72 -7.01 19.30
C TYR A 231 -7.27 -5.92 20.29
N ALA A 232 -5.94 -5.76 20.39
CA ALA A 232 -5.29 -4.77 21.25
C ALA A 232 -4.30 -3.91 20.42
N PRO A 233 -4.79 -3.04 19.51
CA PRO A 233 -3.96 -2.40 18.51
C PRO A 233 -2.86 -1.51 19.10
N HIS A 234 -3.14 -0.80 20.20
CA HIS A 234 -2.16 0.07 20.86
C HIS A 234 -0.93 -0.70 21.39
N ILE A 235 -1.09 -1.96 21.82
CA ILE A 235 0.01 -2.85 22.23
C ILE A 235 0.60 -3.57 21.02
N LEU A 236 -0.24 -4.22 20.20
CA LEU A 236 0.21 -5.20 19.22
C LEU A 236 0.77 -4.60 17.92
N GLN A 237 0.43 -3.36 17.58
CA GLN A 237 0.91 -2.71 16.35
C GLN A 237 2.24 -1.98 16.54
N ASN A 238 2.61 -1.66 17.79
CA ASN A 238 3.93 -1.15 18.12
C ASN A 238 4.83 -2.30 18.60
N LYS A 239 5.75 -2.74 17.73
CA LYS A 239 6.66 -3.86 18.04
C LYS A 239 7.51 -3.59 19.29
N SER A 240 8.01 -2.37 19.46
CA SER A 240 8.77 -1.97 20.64
C SER A 240 7.91 -2.06 21.90
N TYR A 241 6.68 -1.53 21.87
CA TYR A 241 5.79 -1.58 23.04
C TYR A 241 5.42 -3.03 23.39
N LYS A 242 5.04 -3.84 22.40
CA LYS A 242 4.77 -5.27 22.60
C LYS A 242 5.94 -5.98 23.28
N TYR A 243 7.16 -5.77 22.77
CA TYR A 243 8.37 -6.37 23.32
C TYR A 243 8.66 -5.89 24.75
N LEU A 244 8.61 -4.58 24.98
CA LEU A 244 8.86 -3.99 26.30
C LEU A 244 7.83 -4.45 27.33
N LEU A 245 6.55 -4.52 26.97
CA LEU A 245 5.49 -5.03 27.83
C LEU A 245 5.70 -6.51 28.16
N ALA A 246 6.03 -7.34 27.16
CA ALA A 246 6.32 -8.76 27.37
C ALA A 246 7.50 -9.00 28.33
N ASN A 247 8.47 -8.09 28.36
CA ASN A 247 9.68 -8.18 29.17
C ASN A 247 9.64 -7.35 30.47
N ASN A 248 8.48 -6.78 30.86
CA ASN A 248 8.33 -5.89 32.03
C ASN A 248 9.26 -4.65 32.00
N ARG A 249 9.50 -4.10 30.81
CA ARG A 249 10.39 -2.95 30.53
C ARG A 249 9.64 -1.75 29.95
N VAL A 250 8.34 -1.61 30.25
CA VAL A 250 7.47 -0.55 29.67
C VAL A 250 7.96 0.86 30.01
N ASN A 251 8.69 1.03 31.12
CA ASN A 251 9.33 2.28 31.52
C ASN A 251 10.34 2.81 30.48
N GLU A 252 10.87 1.96 29.59
CA GLU A 252 11.78 2.37 28.52
C GLU A 252 11.06 2.84 27.25
N LEU A 253 9.74 2.65 27.16
CA LEU A 253 8.97 3.03 25.98
C LEU A 253 9.11 4.53 25.71
N LYS A 254 9.39 4.89 24.45
CA LYS A 254 9.44 6.27 23.97
C LYS A 254 8.74 6.38 22.61
N PRO A 255 8.14 7.53 22.28
CA PRO A 255 7.63 7.78 20.94
C PRO A 255 8.75 8.21 19.99
N ILE A 256 8.48 8.19 18.69
CA ILE A 256 9.24 8.96 17.71
C ILE A 256 9.09 10.46 18.07
N LYS A 257 10.21 11.13 18.30
CA LYS A 257 10.27 12.55 18.71
C LYS A 257 10.94 13.46 17.68
N PHE A 258 11.73 12.86 16.79
CA PHE A 258 12.51 13.56 15.79
C PHE A 258 11.96 13.22 14.41
N TYR A 259 11.83 14.22 13.56
CA TYR A 259 11.17 14.14 12.26
C TYR A 259 11.60 15.33 11.40
N ILE A 260 11.18 15.33 10.14
CA ILE A 260 11.43 16.41 9.20
C ILE A 260 10.09 17.03 8.81
N THR A 261 10.02 18.36 8.79
CA THR A 261 8.93 19.08 8.12
C THR A 261 9.43 19.64 6.79
N TYR A 262 8.57 19.78 5.79
CA TYR A 262 8.93 20.42 4.53
C TYR A 262 7.79 21.28 4.01
N LYS A 263 8.09 22.12 3.02
CA LYS A 263 7.11 22.92 2.29
C LYS A 263 7.62 23.20 0.88
N PHE A 264 6.85 22.81 -0.14
CA PHE A 264 7.03 23.34 -1.50
C PHE A 264 6.33 24.69 -1.64
N PHE A 265 6.96 25.59 -2.40
CA PHE A 265 6.32 26.78 -2.95
C PHE A 265 6.26 26.65 -4.46
N THR A 266 5.10 26.96 -5.03
CA THR A 266 4.75 26.65 -6.42
C THR A 266 4.16 27.85 -7.12
N LEU A 267 4.36 27.92 -8.42
CA LEU A 267 3.84 28.95 -9.29
C LEU A 267 2.78 28.37 -10.21
N ASP A 268 1.75 29.17 -10.48
CA ASP A 268 0.79 28.87 -11.52
C ASP A 268 1.39 29.18 -12.90
N ARG A 269 1.35 28.18 -13.78
CA ARG A 269 1.49 28.33 -15.22
C ARG A 269 0.10 28.31 -15.83
N ILE A 270 -0.41 29.47 -16.21
CA ILE A 270 -1.75 29.61 -16.80
C ILE A 270 -1.74 28.92 -18.17
N LEU A 271 -2.64 27.96 -18.39
CA LEU A 271 -2.77 27.20 -19.64
C LEU A 271 -4.12 27.41 -20.31
N ASN A 272 -5.20 27.53 -19.53
CA ASN A 272 -6.58 27.66 -20.00
C ASN A 272 -6.93 26.70 -21.16
N LYS A 273 -6.59 25.42 -20.99
CA LYS A 273 -6.74 24.38 -22.01
C LYS A 273 -7.99 23.54 -21.75
N LYS A 274 -8.84 23.39 -22.77
CA LYS A 274 -9.92 22.40 -22.74
C LYS A 274 -9.32 21.00 -22.95
N CYS A 275 -9.51 20.11 -21.98
CA CYS A 275 -8.95 18.75 -22.01
C CYS A 275 -9.98 17.72 -22.50
N SER A 276 -11.27 17.97 -22.31
CA SER A 276 -12.37 17.19 -22.87
C SER A 276 -13.63 18.05 -22.95
N GLU A 277 -14.73 17.48 -23.43
CA GLU A 277 -16.03 18.18 -23.50
C GLU A 277 -16.45 18.78 -22.13
N PHE A 278 -16.09 18.11 -21.03
CA PHE A 278 -16.46 18.48 -19.66
C PHE A 278 -15.27 18.88 -18.75
N SER A 279 -14.04 18.91 -19.26
CA SER A 279 -12.87 19.24 -18.43
C SER A 279 -12.06 20.39 -19.00
N PHE A 280 -11.74 21.34 -18.12
CA PHE A 280 -10.96 22.52 -18.42
C PHE A 280 -9.81 22.63 -17.42
N GLN A 281 -8.60 22.77 -17.93
CA GLN A 281 -7.38 22.92 -17.15
C GLN A 281 -6.97 24.38 -17.17
N HIS A 282 -7.15 25.06 -16.04
CA HIS A 282 -6.82 26.48 -15.90
C HIS A 282 -5.31 26.72 -15.82
N ALA A 283 -4.60 25.96 -14.99
CA ALA A 283 -3.17 26.12 -14.77
C ALA A 283 -2.47 24.78 -14.48
N ASN A 284 -1.15 24.78 -14.71
CA ASN A 284 -0.21 23.80 -14.19
C ASN A 284 0.59 24.40 -13.05
N LEU A 285 0.80 23.65 -11.98
CA LEU A 285 1.64 24.08 -10.88
C LEU A 285 3.09 23.66 -11.13
N GLU A 286 4.01 24.61 -11.07
CA GLU A 286 5.45 24.38 -11.19
C GLU A 286 6.16 24.68 -9.87
N PRO A 287 7.02 23.79 -9.36
CA PRO A 287 7.73 24.03 -8.10
C PRO A 287 8.82 25.09 -8.30
N LEU A 288 8.77 26.14 -7.48
CA LEU A 288 9.76 27.22 -7.47
C LEU A 288 10.87 26.94 -6.46
N CYS A 289 10.50 26.49 -5.26
CA CYS A 289 11.46 26.14 -4.22
C CYS A 289 10.87 25.18 -3.19
N VAL A 290 11.74 24.63 -2.35
CA VAL A 290 11.41 23.74 -1.24
C VAL A 290 12.25 24.10 -0.03
N SER A 291 11.59 24.18 1.13
CA SER A 291 12.27 24.26 2.43
C SER A 291 12.01 22.98 3.22
N SER A 292 12.95 22.58 4.06
CA SER A 292 12.73 21.53 5.05
C SER A 292 13.40 21.86 6.35
N THR A 293 12.69 21.63 7.45
CA THR A 293 13.23 21.77 8.81
C THR A 293 13.42 20.38 9.41
N ILE A 294 14.67 20.06 9.70
CA ILE A 294 15.13 18.80 10.28
C ILE A 294 15.21 19.01 11.79
N LYS A 295 14.37 18.28 12.53
CA LYS A 295 14.41 18.27 13.98
C LYS A 295 15.18 17.05 14.47
N THR A 296 16.34 17.27 15.07
CA THR A 296 17.19 16.24 15.69
C THR A 296 17.21 16.39 17.20
N LYS A 297 17.95 15.53 17.91
CA LYS A 297 18.10 15.60 19.37
C LYS A 297 18.82 16.87 19.83
N ASN A 298 19.81 17.33 19.07
CA ASN A 298 20.72 18.39 19.50
C ASN A 298 20.42 19.73 18.82
N GLU A 299 19.84 19.72 17.62
CA GLU A 299 19.61 20.94 16.84
C GLU A 299 18.35 20.87 15.97
N ILE A 300 17.88 22.06 15.59
CA ILE A 300 16.89 22.28 14.53
C ILE A 300 17.64 22.95 13.38
N LYS A 301 17.70 22.26 12.24
CA LYS A 301 18.38 22.73 11.03
C LYS A 301 17.36 22.94 9.92
N THR A 302 17.55 23.96 9.10
CA THR A 302 16.71 24.20 7.92
C THR A 302 17.55 24.10 6.66
N ILE A 303 17.03 23.40 5.65
CA ILE A 303 17.59 23.33 4.29
C ILE A 303 16.62 24.03 3.33
N TYR A 304 17.15 24.75 2.36
CA TYR A 304 16.38 25.47 1.36
C TYR A 304 17.03 25.32 0.00
N LEU A 305 16.23 25.00 -1.01
CA LEU A 305 16.64 24.89 -2.40
C LEU A 305 15.57 25.50 -3.30
N ASP A 306 16.00 26.17 -4.37
CA ASP A 306 15.12 26.81 -5.34
C ASP A 306 15.53 26.48 -6.79
N ASN A 307 14.71 26.91 -7.73
CA ASN A 307 14.87 26.64 -9.15
C ASN A 307 16.13 27.23 -9.81
N ARG A 308 16.92 28.04 -9.09
CA ARG A 308 18.25 28.48 -9.55
C ARG A 308 19.30 27.36 -9.41
N THR A 309 18.98 26.31 -8.65
CA THR A 309 19.77 25.07 -8.58
C THR A 309 19.27 24.08 -9.63
N GLU A 310 20.17 23.54 -10.45
CA GLU A 310 19.81 22.51 -11.43
C GLU A 310 19.28 21.26 -10.73
N ASN A 311 18.13 20.74 -11.20
CA ASN A 311 17.44 19.59 -10.60
C ASN A 311 17.26 19.70 -9.08
N PHE A 312 16.93 20.89 -8.57
CA PHE A 312 16.89 21.19 -7.13
C PHE A 312 16.04 20.22 -6.29
N ILE A 313 15.00 19.60 -6.87
CA ILE A 313 14.18 18.59 -6.17
C ILE A 313 14.98 17.30 -5.94
N ASP A 314 15.80 16.89 -6.91
CA ASP A 314 16.64 15.69 -6.78
C ASP A 314 17.76 15.94 -5.76
N GLU A 315 18.39 17.12 -5.78
CA GLU A 315 19.37 17.50 -4.77
C GLU A 315 18.73 17.65 -3.38
N TRP A 316 17.51 18.19 -3.31
CA TRP A 316 16.73 18.22 -2.08
C TRP A 316 16.48 16.81 -1.53
N PHE A 317 16.06 15.87 -2.38
CA PHE A 317 15.86 14.47 -2.00
C PHE A 317 17.12 13.84 -1.41
N LYS A 318 18.26 14.06 -2.06
CA LYS A 318 19.56 13.58 -1.60
C LYS A 318 19.92 14.13 -0.22
N LEU A 319 19.81 15.44 -0.02
CA LEU A 319 20.02 16.07 1.29
C LEU A 319 19.06 15.53 2.34
N LEU A 320 17.78 15.35 2.00
CA LEU A 320 16.76 14.83 2.89
C LEU A 320 17.10 13.43 3.40
N PHE A 321 17.60 12.54 2.54
CA PHE A 321 18.03 11.20 2.93
C PHE A 321 19.29 11.21 3.80
N GLU A 322 20.24 12.12 3.56
CA GLU A 322 21.42 12.28 4.41
C GLU A 322 21.04 12.73 5.82
N GLU A 323 20.24 13.78 5.94
CA GLU A 323 19.75 14.29 7.24
C GLU A 323 18.90 13.25 7.99
N ALA A 324 18.09 12.48 7.25
CA ALA A 324 17.27 11.42 7.83
C ALA A 324 18.08 10.30 8.50
N LYS A 325 19.36 10.12 8.17
CA LYS A 325 20.24 9.18 8.90
C LYS A 325 20.35 9.59 10.37
N GLN A 326 20.56 10.87 10.66
CA GLN A 326 20.67 11.38 12.02
C GLN A 326 19.33 11.30 12.75
N VAL A 327 18.24 11.69 12.09
CA VAL A 327 16.87 11.58 12.66
C VAL A 327 16.54 10.12 13.02
N LYS A 328 16.96 9.16 12.19
CA LYS A 328 16.80 7.74 12.48
C LYS A 328 17.63 7.31 13.69
N ILE A 329 18.87 7.76 13.80
CA ILE A 329 19.77 7.46 14.93
C ILE A 329 19.17 8.00 16.24
N ASP A 330 18.74 9.25 16.26
CA ASP A 330 18.23 9.91 17.49
C ASP A 330 16.95 9.27 18.03
N ASN A 331 16.13 8.71 17.15
CA ASN A 331 14.92 7.99 17.53
C ASN A 331 15.20 6.53 17.99
N LYS A 332 16.34 5.92 17.66
CA LYS A 332 16.65 4.53 18.05
C LYS A 332 16.75 4.36 19.57
N TYR A 333 16.34 3.21 20.09
CA TYR A 333 16.64 2.84 21.48
C TYR A 333 18.13 2.47 21.61
N HIS A 334 18.67 2.65 22.82
CA HIS A 334 20.04 2.27 23.14
C HIS A 334 20.25 0.74 23.15
N ASP A 335 19.24 -0.02 23.57
CA ASP A 335 19.25 -1.48 23.51
C ASP A 335 18.84 -1.96 22.11
N GLU A 336 19.79 -2.54 21.38
CA GLU A 336 19.60 -3.06 20.02
C GLU A 336 18.64 -4.26 19.96
N ASN A 337 18.40 -4.94 21.09
CA ASN A 337 17.47 -6.07 21.15
C ASN A 337 16.00 -5.62 21.09
N ILE A 338 15.70 -4.34 21.37
CA ILE A 338 14.34 -3.81 21.29
C ILE A 338 13.94 -3.72 19.80
N PRO A 339 12.98 -4.51 19.32
CA PRO A 339 12.64 -4.55 17.90
C PRO A 339 12.01 -3.22 17.46
N GLN A 340 12.71 -2.51 16.59
CA GLN A 340 12.27 -1.22 16.07
C GLN A 340 12.20 -1.26 14.55
N CYS A 341 11.07 -0.81 14.02
CA CYS A 341 10.88 -0.64 12.59
C CYS A 341 10.02 0.60 12.41
N PHE A 342 10.68 1.74 12.19
CA PHE A 342 10.00 2.96 11.82
C PHE A 342 10.72 3.59 10.63
N ASP A 343 9.91 4.23 9.81
CA ASP A 343 10.34 5.07 8.72
C ASP A 343 10.46 6.50 9.26
N VAL A 344 11.46 7.26 8.81
CA VAL A 344 11.67 8.66 9.24
C VAL A 344 10.49 9.50 8.75
N PRO A 345 9.71 10.13 9.65
CA PRO A 345 8.55 10.91 9.25
C PRO A 345 8.97 12.21 8.55
N VAL A 346 8.36 12.47 7.41
CA VAL A 346 8.51 13.70 6.62
C VAL A 346 7.12 14.30 6.42
N LEU A 347 6.90 15.49 6.99
CA LEU A 347 5.57 16.05 7.21
C LEU A 347 5.42 17.41 6.51
N ASP A 348 4.31 17.61 5.81
CA ASP A 348 3.91 18.93 5.29
C ASP A 348 2.40 19.13 5.48
N TRP A 349 1.99 20.39 5.43
CA TRP A 349 0.61 20.82 5.48
C TRP A 349 -0.08 20.76 4.10
N ASP A 350 -1.09 19.90 3.97
CA ASP A 350 -1.90 19.75 2.74
C ASP A 350 -1.16 19.12 1.55
N SER A 351 -0.06 18.39 1.82
CA SER A 351 0.81 17.74 0.82
C SER A 351 0.21 16.53 0.11
N SER A 352 -0.97 16.06 0.53
CA SER A 352 -1.51 14.77 0.07
C SER A 352 -1.65 14.67 -1.45
N LYS A 353 -1.95 15.76 -2.16
CA LYS A 353 -2.15 15.73 -3.63
C LYS A 353 -0.93 16.17 -4.39
N PHE A 354 -0.54 17.43 -4.21
CA PHE A 354 0.38 18.10 -5.12
C PHE A 354 1.84 17.75 -4.82
N ASP A 355 2.30 17.94 -3.59
CA ASP A 355 3.66 17.61 -3.17
C ASP A 355 3.97 16.14 -3.43
N THR A 356 2.99 15.28 -3.17
CA THR A 356 3.07 13.87 -3.53
C THR A 356 3.33 13.65 -5.03
N SER A 357 2.63 14.35 -5.93
CA SER A 357 2.82 14.18 -7.37
C SER A 357 4.20 14.67 -7.83
N LEU A 358 4.71 15.76 -7.24
CA LEU A 358 6.08 16.22 -7.46
C LEU A 358 7.10 15.18 -6.99
N ILE A 359 6.91 14.64 -5.79
CA ILE A 359 7.73 13.56 -5.26
C ILE A 359 7.73 12.38 -6.25
N PHE A 360 6.56 11.93 -6.72
CA PHE A 360 6.47 10.85 -7.71
C PHE A 360 7.26 11.12 -9.00
N ARG A 361 7.13 12.34 -9.54
CA ARG A 361 7.83 12.77 -10.76
C ARG A 361 9.33 12.93 -10.56
N ASN A 362 9.83 12.95 -9.33
CA ASN A 362 11.25 13.09 -9.06
C ASN A 362 11.89 11.81 -8.50
N LEU A 363 11.11 10.73 -8.41
CA LEU A 363 11.61 9.39 -8.05
C LEU A 363 12.14 8.58 -9.26
N HIS A 364 12.52 9.25 -10.36
CA HIS A 364 12.96 8.60 -11.61
C HIS A 364 14.38 8.02 -11.58
N GLN A 365 15.12 8.20 -10.48
CA GLN A 365 16.49 7.69 -10.35
C GLN A 365 16.50 6.29 -9.70
N ASN A 366 17.34 5.38 -10.20
CA ASN A 366 17.52 3.99 -9.74
C ASN A 366 17.80 3.84 -8.22
N GLN A 367 18.11 4.93 -7.54
CA GLN A 367 18.46 4.98 -6.13
C GLN A 367 17.25 4.95 -5.18
N TYR A 368 16.06 5.37 -5.59
CA TYR A 368 14.89 5.48 -4.72
C TYR A 368 13.73 4.57 -5.15
N VAL A 369 13.17 3.82 -4.19
CA VAL A 369 12.08 2.86 -4.45
C VAL A 369 10.93 3.11 -3.49
N ILE A 370 9.72 3.22 -4.03
CA ILE A 370 8.50 3.26 -3.22
C ILE A 370 8.27 1.88 -2.62
N SER A 371 8.48 1.75 -1.32
CA SER A 371 8.30 0.48 -0.59
C SER A 371 6.86 0.30 -0.12
N LYS A 372 6.11 1.39 0.04
CA LYS A 372 4.73 1.35 0.50
C LYS A 372 3.96 2.59 0.03
N TYR A 373 2.74 2.37 -0.42
CA TYR A 373 1.79 3.41 -0.79
C TYR A 373 0.43 3.12 -0.17
N ILE A 374 -0.16 4.11 0.49
CA ILE A 374 -1.53 4.03 1.04
C ILE A 374 -2.32 5.20 0.49
N GLY A 375 -3.49 4.93 -0.10
CA GLY A 375 -4.39 5.94 -0.66
C GLY A 375 -4.90 5.53 -2.02
N SER A 376 -5.73 6.38 -2.63
CA SER A 376 -5.99 6.33 -4.07
C SER A 376 -5.04 7.28 -4.78
N GLY A 377 -4.81 7.11 -6.08
CA GLY A 377 -3.97 8.02 -6.87
C GLY A 377 -4.36 9.50 -6.71
N SER A 378 -5.65 9.77 -6.52
CA SER A 378 -6.21 11.11 -6.27
C SER A 378 -6.11 11.62 -4.83
N HIS A 379 -5.95 10.72 -3.86
CA HIS A 379 -5.85 11.04 -2.42
C HIS A 379 -4.83 10.12 -1.73
N PRO A 380 -3.52 10.33 -2.01
CA PRO A 380 -2.44 9.71 -1.26
C PRO A 380 -2.57 10.04 0.24
N LYS A 381 -2.45 9.03 1.10
CA LYS A 381 -2.44 9.18 2.56
C LYS A 381 -1.06 9.00 3.16
N GLN A 382 -0.25 8.15 2.54
CA GLN A 382 1.12 7.88 2.95
C GLN A 382 1.92 7.34 1.79
N ILE A 383 3.17 7.79 1.69
CA ILE A 383 4.19 7.21 0.81
C ILE A 383 5.40 6.86 1.65
N VAL A 384 5.97 5.69 1.44
CA VAL A 384 7.27 5.32 2.00
C VAL A 384 8.25 5.13 0.86
N VAL A 385 9.31 5.92 0.89
CA VAL A 385 10.40 5.87 -0.08
C VAL A 385 11.62 5.30 0.62
N ARG A 386 12.23 4.29 0.01
CA ARG A 386 13.45 3.64 0.46
C ARG A 386 14.59 4.00 -0.47
N ASN A 387 15.71 4.42 0.09
CA ASN A 387 16.96 4.49 -0.66
C ASN A 387 17.54 3.07 -0.82
N THR A 388 18.02 2.71 -2.00
CA THR A 388 18.55 1.37 -2.29
C THR A 388 19.97 1.16 -1.77
N GLU A 389 20.74 2.24 -1.60
CA GLU A 389 22.13 2.24 -1.16
C GLU A 389 22.27 2.29 0.37
N ASN A 390 21.25 2.79 1.09
CA ASN A 390 21.27 2.87 2.54
C ASN A 390 19.99 2.32 3.20
N SER A 391 20.04 2.06 4.50
CA SER A 391 18.90 1.47 5.22
C SER A 391 17.79 2.46 5.58
N VAL A 392 17.88 3.74 5.17
CA VAL A 392 16.93 4.78 5.56
C VAL A 392 15.69 4.72 4.66
N THR A 393 14.54 4.87 5.31
CA THR A 393 13.23 4.97 4.67
C THR A 393 12.57 6.25 5.14
N LEU A 394 12.06 7.05 4.20
CA LEU A 394 11.31 8.27 4.46
C LEU A 394 9.81 7.96 4.35
N LYS A 395 9.02 8.46 5.29
CA LYS A 395 7.56 8.32 5.30
C LYS A 395 6.92 9.69 5.18
N PHE A 396 6.48 10.00 3.97
CA PHE A 396 5.75 11.22 3.65
C PHE A 396 4.29 11.07 4.09
N ILE A 397 3.83 12.01 4.92
CA ILE A 397 2.46 12.07 5.44
C ILE A 397 2.02 13.53 5.55
N ASP A 398 0.80 13.80 5.10
CA ASP A 398 0.15 15.07 5.31
C ASP A 398 -0.28 15.24 6.78
N VAL A 399 0.15 16.34 7.42
CA VAL A 399 -0.19 16.65 8.82
C VAL A 399 -1.72 16.68 9.03
N LYS A 400 -2.49 17.12 8.02
CA LYS A 400 -3.97 17.14 8.08
C LYS A 400 -4.56 15.75 8.25
N SER A 401 -3.82 14.69 7.90
CA SER A 401 -4.24 13.31 8.16
C SER A 401 -4.44 13.02 9.66
N TYR A 402 -3.77 13.76 10.54
CA TYR A 402 -3.87 13.63 11.99
C TYR A 402 -4.89 14.58 12.63
N LEU A 403 -5.57 15.40 11.83
CA LEU A 403 -6.44 16.47 12.30
C LEU A 403 -7.91 16.21 11.91
N ALA A 404 -8.80 16.97 12.54
CA ALA A 404 -10.19 17.00 12.12
C ALA A 404 -10.30 17.59 10.70
N PRO A 405 -11.33 17.20 9.92
CA PRO A 405 -11.59 17.82 8.63
C PRO A 405 -11.71 19.34 8.75
N ASN A 406 -11.27 20.06 7.72
CA ASN A 406 -11.35 21.52 7.61
C ASN A 406 -10.56 22.32 8.67
N MET A 407 -9.63 21.69 9.40
CA MET A 407 -8.68 22.44 10.22
C MET A 407 -7.83 23.35 9.31
N GLU A 408 -7.79 24.64 9.65
CA GLU A 408 -6.93 25.63 8.98
C GLU A 408 -5.55 25.70 9.63
N TYR A 409 -4.56 26.19 8.87
CA TYR A 409 -3.17 26.25 9.33
C TYR A 409 -3.03 27.15 10.58
N GLU A 410 -3.64 28.33 10.56
CA GLU A 410 -3.58 29.26 11.70
C GLU A 410 -4.22 28.67 12.96
N ALA A 411 -5.37 27.99 12.81
CA ALA A 411 -6.04 27.27 13.90
C ALA A 411 -5.17 26.13 14.43
N PHE A 412 -4.47 25.40 13.56
CA PHE A 412 -3.52 24.37 13.96
C PHE A 412 -2.38 24.94 14.83
N ILE A 413 -1.77 26.06 14.42
CA ILE A 413 -0.71 26.71 15.20
C ILE A 413 -1.26 27.25 16.53
N LYS A 414 -2.45 27.87 16.53
CA LYS A 414 -3.01 28.53 17.70
C LYS A 414 -3.59 27.54 18.71
N ASP A 415 -4.46 26.64 18.26
CA ASP A 415 -5.27 25.81 19.15
C ASP A 415 -4.52 24.54 19.59
N ILE A 416 -3.74 23.95 18.68
CA ILE A 416 -2.92 22.76 18.98
C ILE A 416 -1.52 23.17 19.43
N GLY A 417 -0.91 24.15 18.76
CA GLY A 417 0.39 24.68 19.18
C GLY A 417 0.33 25.47 20.47
N LYS A 418 -0.82 26.09 20.82
CA LYS A 418 -0.92 27.03 21.96
C LYS A 418 0.06 28.19 21.84
N THR A 419 0.37 28.58 20.61
CA THR A 419 1.31 29.66 20.27
C THR A 419 0.64 30.70 19.38
N THR A 420 1.11 31.94 19.41
CA THR A 420 0.65 32.96 18.46
C THR A 420 1.16 32.66 17.06
N CYS A 421 0.26 32.62 16.08
CA CYS A 421 0.63 32.51 14.68
C CYS A 421 1.21 33.84 14.20
N ASN A 422 2.53 34.00 14.28
CA ASN A 422 3.25 35.16 13.75
C ASN A 422 3.77 34.86 12.34
N LYS A 423 2.92 34.26 11.48
CA LYS A 423 3.30 33.88 10.13
C LYS A 423 3.66 35.14 9.33
N PRO A 424 4.86 35.21 8.70
CA PRO A 424 5.18 36.29 7.78
C PRO A 424 4.20 36.33 6.61
N ILE A 425 3.81 37.53 6.18
CA ILE A 425 2.85 37.70 5.09
C ILE A 425 3.61 37.77 3.77
N PHE A 426 3.25 36.90 2.82
CA PHE A 426 3.86 36.87 1.50
C PHE A 426 2.77 36.85 0.40
N PRO A 427 2.91 37.63 -0.69
CA PRO A 427 1.90 37.71 -1.75
C PRO A 427 2.02 36.52 -2.73
N GLU A 428 1.70 35.32 -2.26
CA GLU A 428 1.85 34.07 -3.02
C GLU A 428 1.10 34.09 -4.36
N GLU A 429 -0.17 34.54 -4.37
CA GLU A 429 -1.02 34.59 -5.58
C GLU A 429 -0.57 35.63 -6.63
N TYR A 430 0.31 36.57 -6.27
CA TYR A 430 0.81 37.56 -7.22
C TYR A 430 1.88 36.98 -8.15
N LEU A 431 2.58 35.93 -7.70
CA LEU A 431 3.66 35.32 -8.45
C LEU A 431 3.12 34.21 -9.34
N ASN A 432 3.62 34.17 -10.58
CA ASN A 432 3.34 33.13 -11.56
C ASN A 432 4.59 32.85 -12.38
N CYS A 433 4.51 31.86 -13.27
CA CYS A 433 5.65 31.45 -14.09
C CYS A 433 6.18 32.57 -15.02
N ASP A 434 5.37 33.59 -15.30
CA ASP A 434 5.74 34.67 -16.23
C ASP A 434 6.43 35.85 -15.53
N ASN A 435 6.15 36.09 -14.24
CA ASN A 435 6.63 37.29 -13.53
C ASN A 435 7.59 37.01 -12.36
N TYR A 436 7.69 35.77 -11.87
CA TYR A 436 8.34 35.51 -10.58
C TYR A 436 9.79 36.00 -10.55
N GLN A 437 10.54 35.81 -11.63
CA GLN A 437 11.97 36.16 -11.67
C GLN A 437 12.17 37.67 -11.54
N VAL A 438 11.47 38.44 -12.38
CA VAL A 438 11.53 39.92 -12.37
C VAL A 438 11.03 40.48 -11.05
N GLU A 439 9.98 39.90 -10.47
CA GLU A 439 9.42 40.40 -9.21
C GLU A 439 10.27 40.02 -7.99
N LEU A 440 10.91 38.85 -7.95
CA LEU A 440 11.71 38.41 -6.81
C LEU A 440 13.13 39.00 -6.79
N ASP A 441 13.69 39.39 -7.94
CA ASP A 441 15.00 40.03 -8.05
C ASP A 441 15.03 41.48 -7.51
N LYS A 442 13.86 42.07 -7.24
CA LYS A 442 13.75 43.43 -6.69
C LYS A 442 14.09 43.48 -5.21
N SER A 443 14.66 44.62 -4.79
CA SER A 443 14.98 44.92 -3.39
C SER A 443 13.89 45.72 -2.68
N GLU A 444 13.05 46.49 -3.40
CA GLU A 444 11.96 47.21 -2.75
C GLU A 444 10.82 46.27 -2.30
N PRO A 445 10.05 46.60 -1.24
CA PRO A 445 8.90 45.79 -0.86
C PRO A 445 7.86 45.65 -1.98
N PHE A 446 7.17 44.51 -2.06
CA PHE A 446 5.95 44.36 -2.85
C PHE A 446 4.94 45.48 -2.54
N PRO A 447 4.31 46.05 -3.58
CA PRO A 447 3.25 47.04 -3.38
C PRO A 447 2.02 46.38 -2.77
N MET A 448 1.22 47.13 -2.00
CA MET A 448 0.03 46.61 -1.30
C MET A 448 -0.97 45.90 -2.22
N ARG A 449 -1.07 46.31 -3.49
CA ARG A 449 -1.92 45.66 -4.51
C ARG A 449 -1.53 44.21 -4.82
N SER A 450 -0.29 43.81 -4.56
CA SER A 450 0.18 42.43 -4.76
C SER A 450 -0.44 41.45 -3.76
N PHE A 451 -1.03 41.93 -2.66
CA PHE A 451 -1.66 41.07 -1.64
C PHE A 451 -3.15 40.83 -1.88
N ILE A 452 -3.68 41.20 -3.05
CA ILE A 452 -5.07 40.94 -3.41
C ILE A 452 -5.25 39.44 -3.65
N ASN A 453 -6.10 38.82 -2.84
CA ASN A 453 -6.54 37.44 -3.02
C ASN A 453 -7.77 37.43 -3.94
N GLN A 454 -7.62 36.89 -5.15
CA GLN A 454 -8.68 36.93 -6.16
C GLN A 454 -9.84 35.99 -5.79
N LEU A 455 -9.54 34.85 -5.17
CA LEU A 455 -10.52 33.82 -4.82
C LEU A 455 -11.41 34.25 -3.65
N LYS A 456 -10.83 34.89 -2.64
CA LYS A 456 -11.52 35.38 -1.45
C LYS A 456 -12.05 36.80 -1.61
N ASN A 457 -11.71 37.47 -2.71
CA ASN A 457 -12.00 38.87 -2.97
C ASN A 457 -11.63 39.76 -1.77
N SER A 458 -10.44 39.54 -1.22
CA SER A 458 -9.95 40.20 -0.01
C SER A 458 -8.49 40.60 -0.16
N SER A 459 -8.01 41.48 0.71
CA SER A 459 -6.60 41.88 0.79
C SER A 459 -6.23 42.09 2.24
N ILE A 460 -4.93 42.20 2.52
CA ILE A 460 -4.42 42.48 3.86
C ILE A 460 -4.81 43.90 4.32
N SER A 461 -4.86 44.10 5.62
CA SER A 461 -5.12 45.41 6.22
C SER A 461 -3.93 46.36 6.04
N ILE A 462 -4.16 47.67 6.19
CA ILE A 462 -3.11 48.69 6.15
C ILE A 462 -2.04 48.43 7.23
N ASP A 463 -2.45 47.99 8.42
CA ASP A 463 -1.52 47.72 9.52
C ASP A 463 -0.71 46.44 9.28
N GLN A 464 -1.32 45.40 8.69
CA GLN A 464 -0.60 44.21 8.24
C GLN A 464 0.45 44.57 7.17
N TYR A 465 0.10 45.44 6.22
CA TYR A 465 1.03 45.88 5.18
C TYR A 465 2.21 46.69 5.76
N LYS A 466 1.96 47.60 6.70
CA LYS A 466 3.03 48.34 7.40
C LYS A 466 3.99 47.39 8.13
N ASN A 467 3.45 46.37 8.82
CA ASN A 467 4.27 45.37 9.50
C ASN A 467 5.12 44.56 8.50
N TYR A 468 4.52 44.17 7.37
CA TYR A 468 5.23 43.52 6.27
C TYR A 468 6.38 44.40 5.72
N GLN A 469 6.17 45.71 5.54
CA GLN A 469 7.24 46.61 5.06
C GLN A 469 8.41 46.67 6.04
N VAL A 470 8.14 46.75 7.35
CA VAL A 470 9.19 46.74 8.37
C VAL A 470 9.98 45.43 8.36
N GLN A 471 9.30 44.29 8.20
CA GLN A 471 9.94 42.98 8.14
C GLN A 471 10.74 42.78 6.85
N SER A 472 10.15 43.05 5.68
CA SER A 472 10.79 42.84 4.37
C SER A 472 12.05 43.71 4.18
N ASN A 473 12.08 44.92 4.75
CA ASN A 473 13.27 45.79 4.71
C ASN A 473 14.50 45.23 5.46
N GLN A 474 14.34 44.15 6.23
CA GLN A 474 15.48 43.45 6.87
C GLN A 474 16.23 42.54 5.89
N PHE A 475 15.69 42.34 4.68
CA PHE A 475 16.21 41.43 3.67
C PHE A 475 16.70 42.20 2.45
N THR A 476 17.74 41.70 1.79
CA THR A 476 18.37 42.37 0.64
C THR A 476 17.51 42.30 -0.62
N SER A 477 16.82 41.18 -0.81
CA SER A 477 15.96 40.93 -1.96
C SER A 477 14.63 40.29 -1.53
N ARG A 478 13.63 40.36 -2.41
CA ARG A 478 12.37 39.62 -2.20
C ARG A 478 12.58 38.10 -2.22
N TRP A 479 13.62 37.59 -2.90
CA TRP A 479 14.06 36.20 -2.76
C TRP A 479 14.40 35.83 -1.32
N ASP A 480 15.21 36.67 -0.64
CA ASP A 480 15.62 36.40 0.73
C ASP A 480 14.43 36.45 1.70
N TYR A 481 13.50 37.39 1.48
CA TYR A 481 12.26 37.45 2.25
C TYR A 481 11.36 36.22 2.00
N MET A 482 11.19 35.80 0.75
CA MET A 482 10.42 34.61 0.40
C MET A 482 11.00 33.36 1.08
N ARG A 483 12.33 33.20 1.01
CA ARG A 483 13.05 32.11 1.70
C ARG A 483 12.71 32.12 3.19
N TYR A 484 12.85 33.26 3.85
CA TYR A 484 12.50 33.41 5.26
C TYR A 484 11.05 32.99 5.55
N CYS A 485 10.07 33.42 4.74
CA CYS A 485 8.66 33.05 4.91
C CYS A 485 8.45 31.53 4.86
N ILE A 486 9.04 30.85 3.88
CA ILE A 486 8.86 29.40 3.69
C ILE A 486 9.61 28.61 4.78
N GLU A 487 10.81 29.07 5.18
CA GLU A 487 11.53 28.49 6.31
C GLU A 487 10.69 28.60 7.60
N GLN A 488 10.05 29.75 7.86
CA GLN A 488 9.15 29.92 9.00
C GLN A 488 7.94 28.97 8.95
N ASP A 489 7.34 28.74 7.77
CA ASP A 489 6.23 27.78 7.64
C ASP A 489 6.63 26.37 8.10
N THR A 490 7.81 25.89 7.71
CA THR A 490 8.26 24.57 8.16
C THR A 490 8.57 24.51 9.66
N GLN A 491 9.10 25.59 10.24
CA GLN A 491 9.46 25.68 11.67
C GLN A 491 8.23 25.81 12.57
N MET A 492 7.23 26.59 12.17
CA MET A 492 6.02 26.82 12.96
C MET A 492 5.21 25.53 13.18
N MET A 493 5.28 24.56 12.26
CA MET A 493 4.66 23.25 12.43
C MET A 493 5.27 22.40 13.54
N LEU A 494 6.52 22.66 13.97
CA LEU A 494 7.20 21.78 14.93
C LEU A 494 6.46 21.70 16.26
N HIS A 495 6.11 22.85 16.83
CA HIS A 495 5.49 22.92 18.15
C HIS A 495 4.12 22.23 18.26
N PRO A 496 3.14 22.47 17.36
CA PRO A 496 1.88 21.74 17.38
C PRO A 496 2.06 20.23 17.14
N ILE A 497 2.97 19.81 16.25
CA ILE A 497 3.27 18.39 16.05
C ILE A 497 3.80 17.76 17.35
N ASP A 498 4.70 18.43 18.06
CA ASP A 498 5.21 17.97 19.37
C ASP A 498 4.10 17.84 20.42
N ASN A 499 3.22 18.83 20.50
CA ASN A 499 2.08 18.79 21.41
C ASN A 499 1.19 17.58 21.13
N MET A 500 0.95 17.26 19.85
CA MET A 500 0.18 16.07 19.47
C MET A 500 0.92 14.77 19.81
N ILE A 501 2.24 14.68 19.54
CA ILE A 501 3.05 13.51 19.92
C ILE A 501 2.94 13.27 21.42
N ASN A 502 3.13 14.31 22.22
CA ASN A 502 3.06 14.24 23.68
C ASN A 502 1.65 13.81 24.15
N PHE A 503 0.60 14.42 23.60
CA PHE A 503 -0.79 14.09 23.92
C PHE A 503 -1.12 12.62 23.66
N TYR A 504 -0.79 12.08 22.48
CA TYR A 504 -1.05 10.66 22.19
C TYR A 504 -0.20 9.73 23.06
N PHE A 505 1.01 10.15 23.41
CA PHE A 505 1.92 9.34 24.20
C PHE A 505 1.50 9.18 25.66
N GLU A 506 0.64 10.06 26.21
CA GLU A 506 -0.03 9.85 27.50
C GLU A 506 -0.77 8.50 27.54
N PHE A 507 -1.28 8.07 26.39
CA PHE A 507 -1.97 6.79 26.19
C PHE A 507 -1.06 5.66 25.69
N LYS A 508 0.26 5.86 25.70
CA LYS A 508 1.28 4.97 25.10
C LYS A 508 1.08 4.74 23.60
N VAL A 509 0.45 5.70 22.91
CA VAL A 509 0.25 5.67 21.45
C VAL A 509 1.32 6.52 20.78
N ASP A 510 2.07 5.92 19.86
CA ASP A 510 3.00 6.65 19.01
C ASP A 510 2.25 7.19 17.79
N MET A 511 2.09 8.51 17.73
CA MET A 511 1.36 9.18 16.66
C MET A 511 1.99 8.96 15.28
N LEU A 512 3.32 9.03 15.19
CA LEU A 512 4.07 9.06 13.92
C LEU A 512 4.30 7.65 13.36
N LEU A 513 4.19 6.59 14.17
CA LEU A 513 4.06 5.22 13.67
C LEU A 513 2.77 5.03 12.85
N ASN A 514 1.71 5.74 13.21
CA ASN A 514 0.40 5.66 12.57
C ASN A 514 0.25 6.64 11.39
N THR A 515 -0.89 6.60 10.70
CA THR A 515 -1.08 7.29 9.41
C THR A 515 -2.27 8.25 9.39
N SER A 516 -3.06 8.30 10.46
CA SER A 516 -4.23 9.18 10.53
C SER A 516 -4.76 9.35 11.95
N LEU A 517 -5.56 10.39 12.15
CA LEU A 517 -6.34 10.67 13.36
C LEU A 517 -7.12 9.44 13.79
N ALA A 518 -7.90 8.86 12.88
CA ALA A 518 -8.76 7.73 13.21
C ALA A 518 -7.96 6.49 13.69
N LYS A 519 -6.68 6.35 13.28
CA LYS A 519 -5.81 5.26 13.74
C LYS A 519 -5.41 5.50 15.18
N ASN A 520 -4.98 6.72 15.46
CA ASN A 520 -4.56 7.16 16.77
C ASN A 520 -5.74 7.09 17.74
N SER A 521 -6.91 7.61 17.36
CA SER A 521 -8.14 7.52 18.16
C SER A 521 -8.54 6.08 18.44
N CYS A 522 -8.39 5.17 17.46
CA CYS A 522 -8.63 3.75 17.69
C CYS A 522 -7.66 3.18 18.74
N GLN A 523 -6.36 3.46 18.62
CA GLN A 523 -5.39 2.98 19.61
C GLN A 523 -5.63 3.57 21.00
N VAL A 524 -5.93 4.87 21.10
CA VAL A 524 -6.31 5.53 22.37
C VAL A 524 -7.56 4.88 22.97
N LYS A 525 -8.61 4.64 22.17
CA LYS A 525 -9.79 3.90 22.65
C LYS A 525 -9.39 2.56 23.28
N TYR A 526 -8.51 1.81 22.61
CA TYR A 526 -8.08 0.51 23.11
C TYR A 526 -7.06 0.58 24.26
N SER A 527 -6.41 1.72 24.51
CA SER A 527 -5.62 1.90 25.74
C SER A 527 -6.53 1.98 26.96
N PHE A 528 -7.71 2.61 26.85
CA PHE A 528 -8.71 2.58 27.91
C PHE A 528 -9.34 1.21 28.11
N VAL A 529 -9.62 0.48 27.02
CA VAL A 529 -10.20 -0.87 27.09
C VAL A 529 -9.28 -1.86 27.81
N TYR A 530 -7.97 -1.69 27.69
CA TYR A 530 -6.95 -2.55 28.32
C TYR A 530 -6.24 -1.84 29.49
N LYS A 531 -6.82 -0.78 30.06
CA LYS A 531 -6.17 0.00 31.14
C LYS A 531 -5.86 -0.84 32.39
N ASP A 532 -6.71 -1.83 32.68
CA ASP A 532 -6.61 -2.73 33.83
C ASP A 532 -5.91 -4.05 33.45
N PHE A 533 -5.28 -4.12 32.28
CA PHE A 533 -4.51 -5.29 31.88
C PHE A 533 -3.18 -5.35 32.65
N ASP A 534 -2.97 -6.45 33.35
CA ASP A 534 -1.74 -6.82 34.03
C ASP A 534 -1.26 -8.18 33.51
N LEU A 535 -0.01 -8.21 33.03
CA LEU A 535 0.65 -9.42 32.56
C LEU A 535 0.84 -10.47 33.67
N SER A 536 0.86 -10.03 34.93
CA SER A 536 1.04 -10.86 36.13
C SER A 536 -0.27 -11.47 36.64
N GLU A 537 -1.42 -10.90 36.29
CA GLU A 537 -2.72 -11.32 36.80
C GLU A 537 -3.17 -12.67 36.22
N SER A 538 -3.90 -13.44 37.03
CA SER A 538 -4.47 -14.70 36.64
C SER A 538 -5.92 -14.55 36.17
N TYR A 539 -6.14 -14.34 34.87
CA TYR A 539 -7.48 -14.24 34.23
C TYR A 539 -8.20 -15.59 34.11
N ASN A 540 -8.56 -16.24 35.22
CA ASN A 540 -9.06 -17.63 35.26
C ASN A 540 -10.55 -17.83 34.97
N ASP A 541 -11.35 -16.78 35.09
CA ASP A 541 -12.80 -16.91 35.32
C ASP A 541 -13.62 -17.22 34.06
N VAL A 542 -12.98 -17.43 32.90
CA VAL A 542 -13.66 -17.52 31.59
C VAL A 542 -13.78 -18.96 31.06
N ILE A 543 -13.11 -19.91 31.68
CA ILE A 543 -13.26 -21.34 31.29
C ILE A 543 -14.42 -21.99 32.07
N THR A 544 -15.01 -21.27 33.02
CA THR A 544 -16.05 -21.74 33.94
C THR A 544 -17.38 -21.04 33.66
N ASN A 545 -17.97 -21.29 32.50
CA ASN A 545 -19.43 -21.40 32.48
C ASN A 545 -19.76 -22.68 33.25
N ASN A 546 -19.92 -22.53 34.57
CA ASN A 546 -20.80 -23.27 35.48
C ASN A 546 -20.25 -23.14 36.91
N ASP A 547 -21.12 -22.66 37.79
CA ASP A 547 -20.95 -22.37 39.22
C ASP A 547 -20.59 -23.60 40.08
N ASN A 548 -19.46 -24.27 39.83
CA ASN A 548 -19.00 -25.42 40.64
C ASN A 548 -17.47 -25.43 40.83
N ASP A 549 -16.86 -24.27 41.11
CA ASP A 549 -15.46 -24.21 41.56
C ASP A 549 -15.38 -24.33 43.10
N SER A 550 -15.87 -25.46 43.61
CA SER A 550 -15.34 -25.99 44.86
C SER A 550 -13.93 -26.52 44.63
N ILE A 551 -13.19 -26.73 45.72
CA ILE A 551 -11.89 -27.42 45.76
C ILE A 551 -11.93 -28.79 45.03
N ASP A 552 -13.10 -29.36 44.74
CA ASP A 552 -13.30 -30.67 44.12
C ASP A 552 -12.89 -30.77 42.63
N ASN A 553 -12.64 -29.67 41.93
CA ASN A 553 -12.22 -29.68 40.52
C ASN A 553 -10.70 -29.60 40.30
N GLN A 554 -9.89 -29.58 41.36
CA GLN A 554 -8.43 -29.56 41.26
C GLN A 554 -7.90 -30.82 40.57
N PHE A 555 -6.97 -30.65 39.62
CA PHE A 555 -6.35 -31.79 38.95
C PHE A 555 -5.44 -32.57 39.90
N ILE A 556 -5.71 -33.86 40.07
CA ILE A 556 -4.82 -34.77 40.82
C ILE A 556 -4.07 -35.64 39.80
N LEU A 557 -2.73 -35.59 39.85
CA LEU A 557 -1.89 -36.40 38.97
C LEU A 557 -2.01 -37.88 39.33
N THR A 558 -2.50 -38.70 38.40
CA THR A 558 -2.53 -40.17 38.57
C THR A 558 -1.22 -40.80 38.12
N PRO A 559 -0.77 -41.94 38.70
CA PRO A 559 0.44 -42.63 38.27
C PRO A 559 0.42 -43.00 36.79
N GLN A 560 -0.74 -43.40 36.26
CA GLN A 560 -0.88 -43.77 34.85
C GLN A 560 -0.78 -42.56 33.91
N TYR A 561 -1.35 -41.41 34.28
CA TYR A 561 -1.16 -40.17 33.52
C TYR A 561 0.31 -39.75 33.53
N TRP A 562 0.98 -39.85 34.67
CA TRP A 562 2.41 -39.54 34.79
C TRP A 562 3.27 -40.45 33.92
N TYR A 563 3.01 -41.77 33.94
CA TYR A 563 3.69 -42.74 33.08
C TYR A 563 3.59 -42.37 31.60
N GLN A 564 2.39 -42.04 31.11
CA GLN A 564 2.20 -41.60 29.72
C GLN A 564 3.00 -40.33 29.42
N LYS A 565 2.95 -39.33 30.31
CA LYS A 565 3.69 -38.08 30.12
C LYS A 565 5.20 -38.27 30.08
N VAL A 566 5.77 -39.06 31.00
CA VAL A 566 7.20 -39.39 31.01
C VAL A 566 7.63 -40.03 29.69
N ASN A 567 6.81 -40.94 29.14
CA ASN A 567 7.08 -41.55 27.84
C ASN A 567 7.05 -40.51 26.70
N ASP A 568 6.03 -39.64 26.67
CA ASP A 568 5.93 -38.57 25.68
C ASP A 568 7.16 -37.64 25.70
N TYR A 569 7.61 -37.24 26.89
CA TYR A 569 8.77 -36.35 27.04
C TYR A 569 10.08 -37.03 26.60
N ASN A 570 10.26 -38.30 26.97
CA ASN A 570 11.43 -39.09 26.56
C ASN A 570 11.49 -39.30 25.05
N GLU A 571 10.35 -39.56 24.39
CA GLU A 571 10.28 -39.69 22.94
C GLU A 571 10.52 -38.34 22.24
N GLN A 572 10.02 -37.23 22.78
CA GLN A 572 10.35 -35.90 22.27
C GLN A 572 11.85 -35.60 22.31
N ASP A 573 12.50 -35.87 23.45
CA ASP A 573 13.93 -35.62 23.62
C ASP A 573 14.79 -36.54 22.77
N LYS A 574 14.36 -37.80 22.59
CA LYS A 574 15.00 -38.76 21.70
C LYS A 574 14.93 -38.29 20.24
N ARG A 575 13.75 -37.86 19.77
CA ARG A 575 13.58 -37.34 18.39
C ARG A 575 14.45 -36.12 18.12
N GLN A 576 14.65 -35.27 19.12
CA GLN A 576 15.47 -34.06 19.04
C GLN A 576 16.94 -34.29 19.42
N LYS A 577 17.37 -35.54 19.60
CA LYS A 577 18.76 -35.93 19.93
C LYS A 577 19.35 -35.21 21.15
N ARG A 578 18.52 -34.91 22.16
CA ARG A 578 18.97 -34.26 23.41
C ARG A 578 19.65 -35.26 24.36
N GLU A 579 20.48 -34.76 25.27
CA GLU A 579 21.10 -35.59 26.31
C GLU A 579 20.07 -36.02 27.38
N ARG A 580 19.90 -37.34 27.57
CA ARG A 580 18.81 -37.91 28.40
C ARG A 580 19.26 -38.51 29.75
N LYS A 581 20.54 -38.36 30.15
CA LYS A 581 21.10 -39.01 31.35
C LYS A 581 20.37 -38.67 32.66
N HIS A 582 19.75 -37.50 32.74
CA HIS A 582 19.03 -37.01 33.92
C HIS A 582 17.59 -36.59 33.60
N ASN A 583 16.98 -37.21 32.60
CA ASN A 583 15.60 -36.90 32.24
C ASN A 583 14.64 -37.29 33.38
N ILE A 584 13.51 -36.60 33.44
CA ILE A 584 12.40 -36.97 34.31
C ILE A 584 12.00 -38.43 34.09
N SER A 585 11.66 -39.10 35.19
CA SER A 585 11.37 -40.51 35.23
C SER A 585 10.08 -40.80 36.00
N ILE A 586 9.62 -42.04 35.93
CA ILE A 586 8.43 -42.51 36.67
C ILE A 586 8.62 -42.30 38.19
N LYS A 587 9.86 -42.38 38.69
CA LYS A 587 10.20 -42.19 40.11
C LYS A 587 9.95 -40.77 40.62
N ASP A 588 9.80 -39.80 39.72
CA ASP A 588 9.58 -38.39 40.08
C ASP A 588 8.09 -38.04 40.32
N TYR A 589 7.22 -39.05 40.35
CA TYR A 589 5.77 -38.90 40.49
C TYR A 589 5.36 -37.99 41.65
N GLU A 590 5.81 -38.27 42.88
CA GLU A 590 5.39 -37.50 44.07
C GLU A 590 5.82 -36.03 43.99
N TYR A 591 7.01 -35.77 43.44
CA TYR A 591 7.49 -34.40 43.23
C TYR A 591 6.55 -33.63 42.29
N PHE A 592 6.22 -34.19 41.13
CA PHE A 592 5.36 -33.50 40.15
C PHE A 592 3.88 -33.47 40.53
N LYS A 593 3.40 -34.45 41.29
CA LYS A 593 2.06 -34.43 41.90
C LYS A 593 1.92 -33.23 42.82
N ASN A 594 2.87 -33.05 43.76
CA ASN A 594 2.87 -31.91 44.66
C ASN A 594 3.08 -30.58 43.92
N LEU A 595 3.93 -30.56 42.90
CA LEU A 595 4.16 -29.38 42.05
C LEU A 595 2.86 -28.92 41.37
N PHE A 596 2.09 -29.81 40.76
CA PHE A 596 0.84 -29.44 40.09
C PHE A 596 -0.31 -29.07 41.05
N ILE A 597 -0.24 -29.49 42.31
CA ILE A 597 -1.21 -29.08 43.34
C ILE A 597 -0.90 -27.67 43.85
N THR A 598 0.39 -27.37 44.06
CA THR A 598 0.84 -26.13 44.73
C THR A 598 1.11 -24.99 43.76
N HIS A 599 1.42 -25.28 42.50
CA HIS A 599 1.78 -24.28 41.50
C HIS A 599 0.70 -24.12 40.42
N THR A 600 0.77 -22.99 39.73
CA THR A 600 -0.06 -22.67 38.57
C THR A 600 0.74 -22.80 37.27
N CYS A 601 0.06 -22.68 36.13
CA CYS A 601 0.73 -22.56 34.84
C CYS A 601 1.61 -21.30 34.81
N HIS A 602 2.92 -21.44 34.60
CA HIS A 602 3.84 -20.30 34.62
C HIS A 602 3.58 -19.24 33.52
N MET A 603 2.91 -19.59 32.42
CA MET A 603 2.53 -18.63 31.35
C MET A 603 1.22 -17.88 31.61
N CYS A 604 0.16 -18.57 32.02
CA CYS A 604 -1.17 -17.95 32.18
C CYS A 604 -1.65 -17.81 33.63
N GLN A 605 -0.83 -18.22 34.59
CA GLN A 605 -1.11 -18.22 36.03
C GLN A 605 -2.35 -19.05 36.44
N ALA A 606 -2.92 -19.83 35.51
CA ALA A 606 -4.08 -20.65 35.78
C ALA A 606 -3.79 -21.86 36.67
N ARG A 607 -4.67 -22.12 37.62
CA ARG A 607 -4.69 -23.39 38.36
C ARG A 607 -5.00 -24.56 37.42
N PHE A 608 -4.49 -25.72 37.76
CA PHE A 608 -4.69 -26.94 36.98
C PHE A 608 -5.98 -27.65 37.42
N ASN A 609 -6.82 -27.98 36.43
CA ASN A 609 -8.05 -28.75 36.61
C ASN A 609 -8.20 -29.76 35.46
N TYR A 610 -9.22 -30.61 35.50
CA TYR A 610 -9.39 -31.65 34.48
C TYR A 610 -9.66 -31.12 33.06
N LYS A 611 -10.12 -29.87 32.91
CA LYS A 611 -10.25 -29.17 31.61
C LYS A 611 -8.93 -28.49 31.19
N ASN A 612 -8.19 -27.96 32.15
CA ASN A 612 -6.91 -27.27 32.01
C ASN A 612 -5.75 -28.14 32.56
N LYS A 613 -5.55 -29.31 31.95
CA LYS A 613 -4.58 -30.31 32.44
C LYS A 613 -3.14 -29.78 32.42
N PRO A 614 -2.31 -30.13 33.42
CA PRO A 614 -0.91 -29.73 33.46
C PRO A 614 -0.06 -30.52 32.46
N THR A 615 1.01 -29.88 32.03
CA THR A 615 2.13 -30.41 31.26
C THR A 615 3.41 -29.72 31.75
N LEU A 616 4.57 -30.18 31.27
CA LEU A 616 5.85 -29.57 31.55
C LEU A 616 6.34 -28.81 30.32
N ASP A 617 6.61 -27.53 30.51
CA ASP A 617 7.30 -26.71 29.51
C ASP A 617 8.79 -26.66 29.83
N ARG A 618 9.65 -26.75 28.82
CA ARG A 618 11.11 -26.72 29.02
C ARG A 618 11.58 -25.29 29.18
N ILE A 619 12.46 -25.00 30.13
CA ILE A 619 13.07 -23.67 30.31
C ILE A 619 14.00 -23.36 29.11
N ASP A 620 14.86 -24.30 28.75
CA ASP A 620 15.72 -24.27 27.56
C ASP A 620 15.33 -25.42 26.61
N ASN A 621 14.95 -25.07 25.38
CA ASN A 621 14.51 -26.01 24.34
C ASN A 621 15.65 -26.86 23.77
N ALA A 622 16.92 -26.49 23.99
CA ALA A 622 18.09 -27.28 23.62
C ALA A 622 18.37 -28.41 24.64
N LYS A 623 17.91 -28.26 25.88
CA LYS A 623 18.11 -29.22 26.98
C LYS A 623 16.91 -30.16 27.13
N ALA A 624 17.17 -31.37 27.63
CA ALA A 624 16.12 -32.36 27.89
C ALA A 624 15.23 -31.96 29.09
N HIS A 625 14.13 -32.68 29.29
CA HIS A 625 13.23 -32.47 30.43
C HIS A 625 13.85 -32.97 31.74
N THR A 626 14.75 -32.19 32.32
CA THR A 626 15.23 -32.42 33.69
C THR A 626 14.40 -31.62 34.68
N LYS A 627 14.37 -31.99 35.98
CA LYS A 627 13.62 -31.22 37.01
C LYS A 627 14.01 -29.74 37.04
N ALA A 628 15.29 -29.43 36.82
CA ALA A 628 15.80 -28.05 36.82
C ALA A 628 15.51 -27.29 35.51
N ASN A 629 15.08 -27.98 34.45
CA ASN A 629 14.83 -27.40 33.12
C ASN A 629 13.33 -27.44 32.76
N VAL A 630 12.42 -27.60 33.70
CA VAL A 630 10.97 -27.63 33.40
C VAL A 630 10.17 -26.76 34.35
N LEU A 631 9.08 -26.18 33.82
CA LEU A 631 8.08 -25.44 34.59
C LEU A 631 6.68 -26.01 34.36
N PRO A 632 5.80 -25.98 35.37
CA PRO A 632 4.38 -26.31 35.17
C PRO A 632 3.76 -25.39 34.13
N CYS A 633 3.05 -25.97 33.16
CA CYS A 633 2.36 -25.24 32.11
C CYS A 633 1.07 -25.95 31.76
N CYS A 634 0.05 -25.26 31.27
CA CYS A 634 -1.12 -25.94 30.72
C CYS A 634 -0.90 -26.31 29.25
N LEU A 635 -1.66 -27.30 28.78
CA LEU A 635 -1.52 -27.83 27.42
C LEU A 635 -1.70 -26.75 26.34
N TYR A 636 -2.67 -25.86 26.50
CA TYR A 636 -2.91 -24.76 25.57
C TYR A 636 -1.71 -23.82 25.47
N CYS A 637 -1.18 -23.38 26.62
CA CYS A 637 -0.07 -22.44 26.68
C CYS A 637 1.20 -23.05 26.07
N ASN A 638 1.53 -24.28 26.44
CA ASN A 638 2.70 -24.99 25.91
C ASN A 638 2.61 -25.14 24.38
N LYS A 639 1.43 -25.53 23.87
CA LYS A 639 1.20 -25.65 22.42
C LYS A 639 1.24 -24.29 21.69
N TYR A 640 0.70 -23.23 22.28
CA TYR A 640 0.70 -21.90 21.67
C TYR A 640 2.11 -21.28 21.64
N ALA A 641 2.85 -21.40 22.74
CA ALA A 641 4.22 -20.92 22.83
C ALA A 641 5.13 -21.71 21.88
N SER A 642 5.10 -23.04 21.93
CA SER A 642 5.92 -23.89 21.07
C SER A 642 7.39 -23.43 21.09
N ASN A 643 7.97 -23.06 19.95
CA ASN A 643 9.33 -22.53 19.83
C ASN A 643 9.38 -20.99 19.70
N ARG A 644 8.28 -20.29 19.96
CA ARG A 644 8.24 -18.81 19.92
C ARG A 644 8.94 -18.22 21.14
N ASP A 645 9.23 -16.92 21.07
CA ASP A 645 9.67 -16.17 22.24
C ASP A 645 8.66 -16.33 23.39
N LYS A 646 9.17 -16.70 24.56
CA LYS A 646 8.33 -17.09 25.71
C LYS A 646 7.61 -15.91 26.31
N ASN A 647 8.26 -14.76 26.35
CA ASN A 647 7.71 -13.55 26.94
C ASN A 647 6.60 -13.00 26.03
N GLU A 648 6.83 -12.95 24.72
CA GLU A 648 5.79 -12.58 23.76
C GLU A 648 4.63 -13.58 23.73
N ALA A 649 4.92 -14.89 23.82
CA ALA A 649 3.88 -15.91 23.89
C ALA A 649 3.02 -15.74 25.15
N ARG A 650 3.65 -15.51 26.31
CA ARG A 650 2.98 -15.18 27.57
C ARG A 650 2.09 -13.95 27.42
N LEU A 651 2.59 -12.87 26.84
CA LEU A 651 1.82 -11.65 26.59
C LEU A 651 0.58 -11.94 25.75
N MET A 652 0.73 -12.63 24.61
CA MET A 652 -0.40 -12.96 23.74
C MET A 652 -1.44 -13.85 24.42
N ILE A 653 -0.99 -14.82 25.22
CA ILE A 653 -1.87 -15.69 26.00
C ILE A 653 -2.66 -14.87 27.01
N GLN A 654 -2.00 -13.99 27.77
CA GLN A 654 -2.67 -13.17 28.79
C GLN A 654 -3.62 -12.15 28.19
N LEU A 655 -3.23 -11.46 27.11
CA LEU A 655 -4.13 -10.57 26.36
C LEU A 655 -5.38 -11.29 25.88
N ARG A 656 -5.22 -12.53 25.39
CA ARG A 656 -6.37 -13.35 24.97
C ARG A 656 -7.29 -13.66 26.15
N ARG A 657 -6.74 -14.01 27.31
CA ARG A 657 -7.55 -14.34 28.49
C ARG A 657 -8.25 -13.12 29.07
N PHE A 658 -7.56 -11.98 29.14
CA PHE A 658 -8.15 -10.70 29.51
C PHE A 658 -9.30 -10.33 28.55
N ALA A 659 -9.08 -10.48 27.25
CA ALA A 659 -10.10 -10.23 26.24
C ALA A 659 -11.33 -11.13 26.42
N LEU A 660 -11.11 -12.43 26.64
CA LEU A 660 -12.21 -13.36 26.90
C LEU A 660 -12.96 -13.00 28.19
N LYS A 661 -12.25 -12.65 29.27
CA LYS A 661 -12.85 -12.34 30.59
C LYS A 661 -13.77 -11.14 30.53
N ASN A 662 -13.38 -10.15 29.76
CA ASN A 662 -14.10 -8.89 29.65
C ASN A 662 -14.99 -8.82 28.39
N GLY A 663 -15.16 -9.92 27.65
CA GLY A 663 -15.97 -9.95 26.42
C GLY A 663 -15.45 -9.02 25.31
N LEU A 664 -14.13 -8.81 25.24
CA LEU A 664 -13.51 -7.86 24.31
C LEU A 664 -13.39 -8.42 22.89
N PRO A 665 -13.37 -7.51 21.87
CA PRO A 665 -13.21 -7.91 20.48
C PRO A 665 -11.94 -8.73 20.21
N MET A 666 -12.09 -9.73 19.33
CA MET A 666 -11.00 -10.54 18.79
C MET A 666 -11.06 -10.54 17.26
N THR A 667 -9.96 -10.93 16.61
CA THR A 667 -9.93 -11.06 15.14
C THR A 667 -10.93 -12.10 14.66
N ILE A 668 -11.56 -11.81 13.51
CA ILE A 668 -12.53 -12.73 12.89
C ILE A 668 -11.75 -13.90 12.30
N SER A 669 -12.17 -15.10 12.68
CA SER A 669 -11.62 -16.38 12.16
C SER A 669 -12.65 -17.20 11.39
N ASP A 670 -13.90 -16.74 11.38
CA ASP A 670 -15.04 -17.41 10.75
C ASP A 670 -15.50 -16.65 9.50
N GLN A 671 -15.62 -17.38 8.39
CA GLN A 671 -15.97 -16.81 7.08
C GLN A 671 -17.42 -16.29 7.03
N GLN A 672 -18.35 -16.95 7.71
CA GLN A 672 -19.75 -16.52 7.74
C GLN A 672 -19.90 -15.24 8.55
N VAL A 673 -19.23 -15.16 9.71
CA VAL A 673 -19.17 -13.94 10.53
C VAL A 673 -18.57 -12.79 9.72
N TYR A 674 -17.47 -13.04 9.00
CA TYR A 674 -16.89 -12.04 8.10
C TYR A 674 -17.91 -11.55 7.04
N GLN A 675 -18.61 -12.46 6.38
CA GLN A 675 -19.60 -12.13 5.35
C GLN A 675 -20.79 -11.35 5.92
N LEU A 676 -21.28 -11.72 7.11
CA LEU A 676 -22.34 -10.99 7.81
C LEU A 676 -21.90 -9.56 8.15
N CYS A 677 -20.75 -9.41 8.82
CA CYS A 677 -20.20 -8.10 9.12
C CYS A 677 -19.98 -7.27 7.86
N ARG A 678 -19.51 -7.89 6.76
CA ARG A 678 -19.26 -7.18 5.50
C ARG A 678 -20.53 -6.70 4.81
N ARG A 679 -21.60 -7.50 4.83
CA ARG A 679 -22.89 -7.17 4.21
C ARG A 679 -23.53 -5.94 4.86
N ASP A 680 -23.41 -5.86 6.18
CA ASP A 680 -24.07 -4.82 6.96
C ASP A 680 -23.19 -3.56 7.11
N MET A 681 -21.93 -3.61 6.64
CA MET A 681 -21.05 -2.44 6.54
C MET A 681 -21.32 -1.65 5.24
N THR A 682 -22.03 -0.52 5.36
CA THR A 682 -22.16 0.49 4.31
C THR A 682 -21.16 1.64 4.54
N GLY A 683 -20.40 2.01 3.50
CA GLY A 683 -19.40 3.09 3.57
C GLY A 683 -17.97 2.66 3.92
N GLY A 684 -16.98 3.37 3.37
CA GLY A 684 -15.56 3.04 3.44
C GLY A 684 -14.90 3.37 4.79
N ILE A 685 -15.07 2.52 5.80
CA ILE A 685 -14.26 2.61 7.03
C ILE A 685 -12.81 2.19 6.72
N SER A 686 -11.85 3.03 7.10
CA SER A 686 -10.41 2.94 6.81
C SER A 686 -9.65 1.86 7.59
N TYR A 687 -10.31 0.97 8.33
CA TYR A 687 -9.67 0.04 9.29
C TYR A 687 -9.82 -1.46 9.04
N VAL A 688 -10.41 -1.89 7.92
CA VAL A 688 -10.52 -3.32 7.65
C VAL A 688 -9.21 -3.84 7.03
N ALA A 689 -8.41 -4.56 7.81
CA ALA A 689 -7.19 -5.24 7.37
C ALA A 689 -7.46 -6.41 6.39
N HIS A 690 -8.72 -6.61 6.00
CA HIS A 690 -9.21 -7.64 5.09
C HIS A 690 -10.17 -7.02 4.07
N ARG A 691 -9.65 -6.16 3.18
CA ARG A 691 -10.41 -5.70 2.02
C ARG A 691 -10.30 -6.71 0.89
N GLN A 692 -11.44 -7.23 0.46
CA GLN A 692 -11.62 -7.71 -0.90
C GLN A 692 -12.00 -6.48 -1.75
N ASN A 693 -11.18 -6.13 -2.73
CA ASN A 693 -11.52 -5.06 -3.67
C ASN A 693 -12.59 -5.63 -4.62
N ILE A 694 -13.79 -5.07 -4.56
CA ILE A 694 -14.85 -5.31 -5.54
C ILE A 694 -15.24 -3.91 -6.06
N ALA A 695 -14.83 -3.58 -7.28
CA ALA A 695 -15.26 -2.37 -7.97
C ALA A 695 -16.80 -2.29 -7.99
N GLY A 696 -17.37 -1.08 -7.96
CA GLY A 696 -18.82 -0.86 -8.07
C GLY A 696 -19.68 -1.18 -6.84
N GLN A 697 -19.11 -1.69 -5.74
CA GLN A 697 -19.78 -1.79 -4.43
C GLN A 697 -19.02 -1.08 -3.29
N THR A 698 -17.92 -0.39 -3.61
CA THR A 698 -17.15 0.43 -2.67
C THR A 698 -16.78 1.76 -3.29
#